data_AF-A0A5K7Y550-F1
#
_entry.id   AF-A0A5K7Y550-F1
#
_cell.length_a   1.000
_cell.length_b   1.000
_cell.length_c   1.000
_cell.angle_alpha   90.00
_cell.angle_beta   90.00
_cell.angle_gamma   90.00
#
_symmetry.space_group_name_H-M   'P 1'
#
loop_
_entity.id
_entity.type
_entity.pdbx_description
1 polymer ?
#
loop_
_entity_poly.entity_id
_entity_poly.type
_entity_poly.pdbx_seq_one_letter_code
_entity_poly.pdbx_strand_id
1 'polypeptide(L)'
;MKHLIIIGNGMVGHHCVEQLIALGATAHYQIHVFGEERHIAYDRVHLSEYFTGRDAESLALGTADDYRKAGVTLHLDECVTAIDRDGGHVITTRGRYPYDSLVLATGSTPFVPPIQGLGEPGSEAAASNRLVYRTLEDLDQIRAAADGKTHGVVVGGGLLGLEAANALKSLGLEAHVVEFAPRLMPVQLDEDGGLALKQHITALGVGVHLNRATTDIVPGEHHQWRMNFSDGEHLETDLIVFSAGIRPQDALARSASLEIGERGGIIIDDECRTSDPEIFAIGECALWQSRIFGLVAPGYQMARGVASLLAASAGDAASASQESFRFQGADMSTKLKLLGVDVGSIGDAHGKTEGAISYRYCDEADGVYRRLIVSRDRKQVLGAVLIGDNSRYDTLLQYVTNGITAPKDPAALILPDASGEAITLGADALPDSATLCSCHNVSKGDVCSAIDAGNSDLGAIKACTKASTGCGGCAALLKKVVDAELESRGVEVDRSLCEHFAHTRQELYSLVRVEGIETFAELMASHGRHPDALGCEICKPAVGSILASCWNAPITESSHIPLQDTNDTFMANMQKNGTYSVVPRIPGGEITPDKLIAIGEIGKRYNLYTKITGGQRIDLFGAQLHELPDIWSELIAAGFETGHAYGKSTRTVKSCIGSTWCRYGVQDSMAMALTLEDRYKGLRSPHKLKFAVSGCTRECAEAQSKDVGVIATENGWNLYVCGNGGMRPRHAELFATDLDDESLIRTIDRFLMFYIRTADRLQRTSVWREGLEGGLDYLKEVILEDSLGLGETLEEQMQQVVDRYECEWANALKSPEKLKRFRSYVNDQRPDPDVVNIVERDQIRPASRDELASGNLIISDGGAREAVAEHQPQSTTHLATEVRS
;
A
#
# COMPACT_ATOMS: atom_id res chain seq x y z
N MET A 1 19.82 -6.63 40.41
CA MET A 1 19.18 -6.64 39.09
C MET A 1 19.14 -8.09 38.66
N LYS A 2 17.96 -8.60 38.30
CA LYS A 2 17.80 -9.99 37.86
C LYS A 2 18.19 -10.13 36.39
N HIS A 3 18.55 -11.31 35.92
CA HIS A 3 18.85 -11.60 34.53
C HIS A 3 17.63 -12.20 33.83
N LEU A 4 17.17 -11.55 32.75
CA LEU A 4 16.11 -12.08 31.88
C LEU A 4 16.71 -12.36 30.51
N ILE A 5 16.60 -13.61 30.06
CA ILE A 5 17.02 -13.99 28.71
C ILE A 5 15.80 -14.30 27.85
N ILE A 6 15.78 -13.76 26.63
CA ILE A 6 14.79 -14.08 25.59
C ILE A 6 15.52 -14.75 24.44
N ILE A 7 15.14 -15.99 24.11
CA ILE A 7 15.72 -16.76 23.00
C ILE A 7 14.76 -16.70 21.83
N GLY A 8 15.18 -16.00 20.78
CA GLY A 8 14.42 -15.77 19.55
C GLY A 8 14.04 -14.29 19.39
N ASN A 9 14.61 -13.65 18.36
CA ASN A 9 14.32 -12.26 18.00
C ASN A 9 13.37 -12.15 16.78
N GLY A 10 12.43 -13.08 16.66
CA GLY A 10 11.33 -12.97 15.68
C GLY A 10 10.28 -11.95 16.12
N MET A 11 9.21 -11.79 15.34
CA MET A 11 8.11 -10.84 15.63
C MET A 11 7.60 -10.94 17.08
N VAL A 12 7.37 -12.16 17.58
CA VAL A 12 6.84 -12.40 18.93
C VAL A 12 7.85 -12.08 20.03
N GLY A 13 9.12 -12.46 19.85
CA GLY A 13 10.18 -12.15 20.81
C GLY A 13 10.47 -10.66 20.91
N HIS A 14 10.52 -9.97 19.76
CA HIS A 14 10.62 -8.52 19.70
C HIS A 14 9.44 -7.83 20.39
N HIS A 15 8.20 -8.27 20.12
CA HIS A 15 7.03 -7.70 20.78
C HIS A 15 7.08 -7.91 22.30
N CYS A 16 7.55 -9.07 22.78
CA CYS A 16 7.76 -9.29 24.22
C CYS A 16 8.72 -8.25 24.82
N VAL A 17 9.82 -7.95 24.13
CA VAL A 17 10.78 -6.90 24.53
C VAL A 17 10.10 -5.53 24.58
N GLU A 18 9.32 -5.15 23.55
CA GLU A 18 8.59 -3.88 23.55
C GLU A 18 7.66 -3.75 24.76
N GLN A 19 6.92 -4.81 25.10
CA GLN A 19 6.02 -4.82 26.26
C GLN A 19 6.78 -4.72 27.57
N LEU A 20 7.90 -5.44 27.72
CA LEU A 20 8.77 -5.35 28.90
C LEU A 20 9.33 -3.93 29.09
N ILE A 21 9.73 -3.26 28.01
CA ILE A 21 10.20 -1.88 28.04
C ILE A 21 9.06 -0.94 28.46
N ALA A 22 7.88 -1.08 27.85
CA ALA A 22 6.72 -0.25 28.16
C ALA A 22 6.26 -0.38 29.63
N LEU A 23 6.40 -1.57 30.21
CA LEU A 23 6.10 -1.86 31.61
C LEU A 23 7.24 -1.49 32.59
N GLY A 24 8.34 -0.92 32.10
CA GLY A 24 9.47 -0.49 32.94
C GLY A 24 10.31 -1.64 33.52
N ALA A 25 10.21 -2.85 32.96
CA ALA A 25 10.90 -4.03 33.49
C ALA A 25 12.44 -3.90 33.43
N THR A 26 12.98 -3.05 32.56
CA THR A 26 14.42 -2.77 32.41
C THR A 26 15.03 -2.09 33.63
N ALA A 27 14.23 -1.53 34.54
CA ALA A 27 14.71 -1.02 35.83
C ALA A 27 15.09 -2.15 36.81
N HIS A 28 14.56 -3.35 36.61
CA HIS A 28 14.70 -4.48 37.53
C HIS A 28 15.45 -5.68 36.90
N TYR A 29 15.33 -5.83 35.58
CA TYR A 29 15.97 -6.88 34.80
C TYR A 29 17.07 -6.34 33.89
N GLN A 30 18.20 -7.04 33.86
CA GLN A 30 19.16 -6.98 32.77
C GLN A 30 18.69 -7.94 31.68
N ILE A 31 18.20 -7.38 30.57
CA ILE A 31 17.56 -8.15 29.50
C ILE A 31 18.57 -8.45 28.39
N HIS A 32 18.73 -9.73 28.07
CA HIS A 32 19.48 -10.21 26.91
C HIS A 32 18.55 -10.89 25.92
N VAL A 33 18.67 -10.52 24.64
CA VAL A 33 17.88 -11.11 23.55
C VAL A 33 18.84 -11.79 22.59
N PHE A 34 18.65 -13.08 22.34
CA PHE A 34 19.47 -13.85 21.40
C PHE A 34 18.68 -14.15 20.12
N GLY A 35 19.24 -13.78 18.97
CA GLY A 35 18.76 -14.13 17.65
C GLY A 35 19.82 -14.93 16.90
N GLU A 36 19.42 -16.09 16.35
CA GLU A 36 20.28 -16.88 15.46
C GLU A 36 20.52 -16.17 14.12
N GLU A 37 19.55 -15.40 13.64
CA GLU A 37 19.69 -14.61 12.41
C GLU A 37 20.57 -13.38 12.61
N ARG A 38 21.26 -12.97 11.54
CA ARG A 38 22.08 -11.74 11.53
C ARG A 38 21.25 -10.45 11.51
N HIS A 39 19.97 -10.56 11.15
CA HIS A 39 19.06 -9.44 11.02
C HIS A 39 18.33 -9.14 12.33
N ILE A 40 18.02 -7.87 12.56
CA ILE A 40 17.09 -7.48 13.63
C ILE A 40 15.69 -8.01 13.31
N ALA A 41 14.81 -8.09 14.31
CA ALA A 41 13.43 -8.50 14.13
C ALA A 41 12.76 -7.73 12.98
N TYR A 42 12.14 -8.47 12.07
CA TYR A 42 11.49 -7.95 10.87
C TYR A 42 10.12 -8.61 10.66
N ASP A 43 9.28 -7.98 9.83
CA ASP A 43 7.93 -8.44 9.55
C ASP A 43 7.95 -9.66 8.61
N ARG A 44 7.73 -10.84 9.18
CA ARG A 44 7.68 -12.11 8.42
C ARG A 44 6.37 -12.31 7.66
N VAL A 45 5.33 -11.53 7.94
CA VAL A 45 4.05 -11.60 7.22
C VAL A 45 4.18 -11.01 5.82
N HIS A 46 5.05 -10.01 5.65
CA HIS A 46 5.27 -9.32 4.38
C HIS A 46 6.54 -9.78 3.63
N LEU A 47 6.99 -11.02 3.85
CA LEU A 47 8.20 -11.57 3.21
C LEU A 47 8.16 -11.54 1.67
N SER A 48 6.97 -11.70 1.06
CA SER A 48 6.85 -11.68 -0.40
C SER A 48 7.19 -10.31 -1.00
N GLU A 49 7.10 -9.23 -0.23
CA GLU A 49 7.48 -7.88 -0.66
C GLU A 49 9.00 -7.71 -0.85
N TYR A 50 9.81 -8.60 -0.27
CA TYR A 50 11.26 -8.61 -0.49
C TYR A 50 11.62 -8.85 -1.96
N PHE A 51 10.81 -9.64 -2.68
CA PHE A 51 11.00 -9.88 -4.12
C PHE A 51 10.52 -8.73 -5.00
N THR A 52 9.72 -7.80 -4.47
CA THR A 52 9.17 -6.66 -5.22
C THR A 52 9.92 -5.34 -4.97
N GLY A 53 11.05 -5.42 -4.25
CA GLY A 53 12.00 -4.31 -4.10
C GLY A 53 12.12 -3.72 -2.69
N ARG A 54 11.45 -4.29 -1.68
CA ARG A 54 11.73 -3.98 -0.27
C ARG A 54 13.03 -4.64 0.18
N ASP A 55 13.80 -3.94 1.01
CA ASP A 55 15.00 -4.46 1.64
C ASP A 55 14.75 -4.90 3.10
N ALA A 56 15.75 -5.52 3.72
CA ALA A 56 15.69 -5.98 5.11
C ALA A 56 15.41 -4.84 6.10
N GLU A 57 15.91 -3.63 5.82
CA GLU A 57 15.72 -2.44 6.66
C GLU A 57 14.26 -1.97 6.63
N SER A 58 13.63 -1.95 5.46
CA SER A 58 12.21 -1.57 5.30
C SER A 58 11.22 -2.56 5.90
N LEU A 59 11.65 -3.80 6.14
CA LEU A 59 10.88 -4.83 6.84
C LEU A 59 11.18 -4.87 8.35
N ALA A 60 12.21 -4.19 8.83
CA ALA A 60 12.60 -4.18 10.23
C ALA A 60 11.49 -3.58 11.11
N LEU A 61 11.21 -4.21 12.25
CA LEU A 61 10.20 -3.78 13.21
C LEU A 61 10.72 -2.69 14.18
N GLY A 62 12.03 -2.46 14.20
CA GLY A 62 12.69 -1.42 14.98
C GLY A 62 14.16 -1.31 14.61
N THR A 63 14.91 -0.49 15.35
CA THR A 63 16.35 -0.28 15.12
C THR A 63 17.20 -0.85 16.25
N ALA A 64 18.47 -1.17 15.97
CA ALA A 64 19.40 -1.63 17.00
C ALA A 64 19.62 -0.56 18.10
N ASP A 65 19.42 0.71 17.77
CA ASP A 65 19.51 1.84 18.70
C ASP A 65 18.35 1.84 19.70
N ASP A 66 17.16 1.36 19.33
CA ASP A 66 15.99 1.31 20.22
C ASP A 66 16.24 0.35 21.38
N TYR A 67 16.80 -0.84 21.09
CA TYR A 67 17.23 -1.80 22.11
C TYR A 67 18.29 -1.20 23.03
N ARG A 68 19.32 -0.55 22.45
CA ARG A 68 20.42 0.03 23.22
C ARG A 68 19.95 1.15 24.15
N LYS A 69 19.09 2.05 23.66
CA LYS A 69 18.50 3.15 24.45
C LYS A 69 17.64 2.63 25.59
N ALA A 70 16.96 1.50 25.39
CA ALA A 70 16.15 0.86 26.42
C ALA A 70 16.95 0.04 27.45
N GLY A 71 18.27 -0.10 27.29
CA GLY A 71 19.11 -0.91 28.16
C GLY A 71 19.01 -2.42 27.90
N VAL A 72 18.52 -2.83 26.73
CA VAL A 72 18.42 -4.23 26.30
C VAL A 72 19.66 -4.61 25.48
N THR A 73 20.29 -5.72 25.83
CA THR A 73 21.45 -6.24 25.09
C THR A 73 20.98 -7.22 24.02
N LEU A 74 21.11 -6.83 22.75
CA LEU A 74 20.74 -7.65 21.61
C LEU A 74 21.97 -8.39 21.05
N HIS A 75 21.89 -9.71 20.98
CA HIS A 75 22.90 -10.60 20.40
C HIS A 75 22.34 -11.19 19.10
N LEU A 76 22.80 -10.70 17.95
CA LEU A 76 22.46 -11.22 16.62
C LEU A 76 23.56 -12.15 16.13
N ASP A 77 23.22 -13.04 15.18
CA ASP A 77 24.14 -14.06 14.67
C ASP A 77 24.74 -14.93 15.80
N GLU A 78 23.95 -15.17 16.85
CA GLU A 78 24.37 -15.92 18.03
C GLU A 78 23.33 -16.97 18.42
N CYS A 79 23.50 -18.17 17.87
CA CYS A 79 22.66 -19.32 18.17
C CYS A 79 22.89 -19.82 19.61
N VAL A 80 21.79 -19.98 20.35
CA VAL A 80 21.79 -20.70 21.63
C VAL A 80 21.81 -22.20 21.35
N THR A 81 22.80 -22.89 21.90
CA THR A 81 23.02 -24.32 21.65
C THR A 81 22.51 -25.23 22.76
N ALA A 82 22.40 -24.72 24.00
CA ALA A 82 21.91 -25.51 25.14
C ALA A 82 21.39 -24.62 26.28
N ILE A 83 20.52 -25.18 27.10
CA ILE A 83 20.04 -24.59 28.36
C ILE A 83 20.47 -25.50 29.51
N ASP A 84 21.30 -24.97 30.41
CA ASP A 84 21.68 -25.61 31.66
C ASP A 84 20.71 -25.15 32.75
N ARG A 85 19.66 -25.94 32.98
CA ARG A 85 18.59 -25.62 33.94
C ARG A 85 19.07 -25.65 35.38
N ASP A 86 19.86 -26.67 35.74
CA ASP A 86 20.35 -26.84 37.11
C ASP A 86 21.29 -25.69 37.51
N GLY A 87 22.10 -25.22 36.55
CA GLY A 87 22.98 -24.07 36.74
C GLY A 87 22.30 -22.71 36.51
N GLY A 88 21.13 -22.64 35.87
CA GLY A 88 20.48 -21.38 35.47
C GLY A 88 21.26 -20.62 34.39
N HIS A 89 21.79 -21.31 33.37
CA HIS A 89 22.57 -20.69 32.29
C HIS A 89 22.08 -21.05 30.89
N VAL A 90 22.17 -20.09 29.98
CA VAL A 90 22.09 -20.30 28.53
C VAL A 90 23.50 -20.41 27.95
N ILE A 91 23.71 -21.36 27.04
CA ILE A 91 25.01 -21.65 26.42
C ILE A 91 24.94 -21.32 24.93
N THR A 92 25.87 -20.49 24.47
CA THR A 92 26.08 -20.17 23.05
C THR A 92 27.49 -20.57 22.62
N THR A 93 27.82 -20.42 21.34
CA THR A 93 29.18 -20.58 20.83
C THR A 93 30.17 -19.56 21.39
N ARG A 94 29.68 -18.43 21.93
CA ARG A 94 30.50 -17.31 22.41
C ARG A 94 30.62 -17.24 23.93
N GLY A 95 29.77 -17.95 24.67
CA GLY A 95 29.88 -18.00 26.12
C GLY A 95 28.72 -18.65 26.85
N ARG A 96 28.72 -18.47 28.17
CA ARG A 96 27.65 -18.89 29.09
C ARG A 96 27.06 -17.66 29.76
N TYR A 97 25.74 -17.56 29.77
CA TYR A 97 25.02 -16.40 30.29
C TYR A 97 24.03 -16.84 31.38
N PRO A 98 24.10 -16.27 32.59
CA PRO A 98 23.16 -16.61 33.66
C PRO A 98 21.77 -16.04 33.37
N TYR A 99 20.73 -16.72 33.83
CA TYR A 99 19.35 -16.21 33.82
C TYR A 99 18.67 -16.51 35.16
N ASP A 100 17.84 -15.57 35.61
CA ASP A 100 16.86 -15.79 36.66
C ASP A 100 15.50 -16.18 36.04
N SER A 101 15.19 -15.64 34.87
CA SER A 101 14.00 -16.03 34.09
C SER A 101 14.36 -16.14 32.59
N LEU A 102 13.72 -17.08 31.90
CA LEU A 102 14.01 -17.41 30.50
C LEU A 102 12.72 -17.44 29.67
N VAL A 103 12.71 -16.78 28.51
CA VAL A 103 11.58 -16.82 27.56
C VAL A 103 12.03 -17.47 26.26
N LEU A 104 11.39 -18.57 25.89
CA LEU A 104 11.59 -19.28 24.63
C LEU A 104 10.61 -18.74 23.60
N ALA A 105 11.11 -17.93 22.66
CA ALA A 105 10.39 -17.37 21.52
C ALA A 105 10.98 -17.88 20.19
N THR A 106 11.37 -19.16 20.18
CA THR A 106 12.14 -19.81 19.10
C THR A 106 11.33 -20.05 17.83
N GLY A 107 10.00 -19.90 17.88
CA GLY A 107 9.13 -20.00 16.71
C GLY A 107 9.08 -21.42 16.13
N SER A 108 9.23 -21.53 14.82
CA SER A 108 9.11 -22.79 14.09
C SER A 108 10.10 -22.89 12.93
N THR A 109 10.39 -24.13 12.52
CA THR A 109 11.23 -24.46 11.36
C THR A 109 10.37 -24.99 10.21
N PRO A 110 10.72 -24.70 8.93
CA PRO A 110 10.05 -25.30 7.78
C PRO A 110 10.13 -26.82 7.78
N PHE A 111 9.01 -27.48 7.48
CA PHE A 111 8.97 -28.93 7.31
C PHE A 111 9.27 -29.30 5.86
N VAL A 112 10.36 -30.05 5.67
CA VAL A 112 10.70 -30.67 4.38
C VAL A 112 10.39 -32.17 4.47
N PRO A 113 9.46 -32.72 3.67
CA PRO A 113 9.16 -34.14 3.68
C PRO A 113 10.38 -35.00 3.33
N PRO A 114 10.53 -36.20 3.90
CA PRO A 114 11.63 -37.10 3.56
C PRO A 114 11.42 -37.69 2.16
N ILE A 115 11.97 -37.04 1.14
CA ILE A 115 11.92 -37.45 -0.27
C ILE A 115 13.32 -37.92 -0.70
N GLN A 116 13.38 -39.04 -1.42
CA GLN A 116 14.65 -39.54 -1.94
C GLN A 116 15.24 -38.56 -2.97
N GLY A 117 16.56 -38.34 -2.92
CA GLY A 117 17.27 -37.47 -3.88
C GLY A 117 17.49 -36.02 -3.43
N LEU A 118 16.99 -35.63 -2.24
CA LEU A 118 17.22 -34.30 -1.64
C LEU A 118 18.63 -34.06 -1.07
N GLY A 119 19.51 -35.06 -1.11
CA GLY A 119 20.82 -35.01 -0.46
C GLY A 119 20.75 -35.00 1.07
N GLU A 120 21.90 -35.19 1.73
CA GLU A 120 22.03 -34.98 3.18
C GLU A 120 21.83 -33.49 3.52
N PRO A 121 21.07 -33.13 4.57
CA PRO A 121 20.95 -31.74 5.01
C PRO A 121 22.33 -31.09 5.20
N GLY A 122 22.56 -29.91 4.60
CA GLY A 122 23.83 -29.18 4.70
C GLY A 122 24.91 -29.59 3.71
N SER A 123 24.63 -30.52 2.78
CA SER A 123 25.53 -30.80 1.65
C SER A 123 25.39 -29.76 0.52
N GLU A 124 26.46 -29.56 -0.26
CA GLU A 124 26.46 -28.65 -1.42
C GLU A 124 25.39 -29.04 -2.47
N ALA A 125 25.09 -30.34 -2.58
CA ALA A 125 23.99 -30.86 -3.40
C ALA A 125 22.59 -30.47 -2.88
N ALA A 126 22.41 -30.34 -1.55
CA ALA A 126 21.14 -29.93 -0.95
C ALA A 126 20.82 -28.43 -1.14
N ALA A 127 21.83 -27.61 -1.43
CA ALA A 127 21.69 -26.15 -1.54
C ALA A 127 20.84 -25.68 -2.74
N SER A 128 20.64 -26.53 -3.76
CA SER A 128 19.90 -26.16 -4.98
C SER A 128 18.55 -26.87 -5.18
N ASN A 129 18.26 -27.93 -4.41
CA ASN A 129 17.02 -28.69 -4.52
C ASN A 129 16.24 -28.82 -3.19
N ARG A 130 16.68 -28.14 -2.13
CA ARG A 130 16.03 -28.13 -0.81
C ARG A 130 15.83 -26.70 -0.28
N LEU A 131 15.35 -25.80 -1.13
CA LEU A 131 15.04 -24.43 -0.73
C LEU A 131 13.77 -24.41 0.15
N VAL A 132 13.70 -23.49 1.09
CA VAL A 132 12.53 -23.28 1.96
C VAL A 132 12.13 -21.81 1.92
N TYR A 133 10.93 -21.48 2.38
CA TYR A 133 10.44 -20.10 2.39
C TYR A 133 10.13 -19.65 3.82
N ARG A 134 11.09 -18.99 4.49
CA ARG A 134 10.91 -18.59 5.90
C ARG A 134 11.73 -17.37 6.35
N THR A 135 13.02 -17.33 6.08
CA THR A 135 13.96 -16.27 6.52
C THR A 135 14.41 -15.40 5.36
N LEU A 136 14.97 -14.21 5.63
CA LEU A 136 15.55 -13.38 4.57
C LEU A 136 16.72 -14.10 3.87
N GLU A 137 17.54 -14.86 4.61
CA GLU A 137 18.57 -15.70 3.98
C GLU A 137 18.00 -16.78 3.06
N ASP A 138 16.87 -17.39 3.42
CA ASP A 138 16.19 -18.36 2.54
C ASP A 138 15.72 -17.70 1.24
N LEU A 139 15.23 -16.47 1.32
CA LEU A 139 14.77 -15.70 0.17
C LEU A 139 15.94 -15.30 -0.74
N ASP A 140 17.08 -14.93 -0.17
CA ASP A 140 18.33 -14.71 -0.90
C ASP A 140 18.78 -15.98 -1.65
N GLN A 141 18.68 -17.16 -1.00
CA GLN A 141 18.99 -18.44 -1.63
C GLN A 141 18.04 -18.76 -2.78
N ILE A 142 16.73 -18.53 -2.62
CA ILE A 142 15.75 -18.70 -3.70
C ILE A 142 16.09 -17.78 -4.87
N ARG A 143 16.40 -16.50 -4.61
CA ARG A 143 16.76 -15.52 -5.65
C ARG A 143 18.01 -15.94 -6.41
N ALA A 144 19.03 -16.39 -5.69
CA ALA A 144 20.27 -16.88 -6.30
C ALA A 144 20.03 -18.15 -7.13
N ALA A 145 19.21 -19.09 -6.64
CA ALA A 145 18.89 -20.32 -7.35
C ALA A 145 17.99 -20.09 -8.58
N ALA A 146 17.20 -19.02 -8.59
CA ALA A 146 16.34 -18.63 -9.71
C ALA A 146 17.10 -17.94 -10.86
N ASP A 147 18.31 -17.44 -10.62
CA ASP A 147 19.06 -16.70 -11.65
C ASP A 147 19.34 -17.57 -12.89
N GLY A 148 18.97 -17.05 -14.07
CA GLY A 148 19.08 -17.76 -15.34
C GLY A 148 18.16 -18.99 -15.49
N LYS A 149 17.19 -19.20 -14.60
CA LYS A 149 16.22 -20.31 -14.65
C LYS A 149 14.88 -19.89 -15.20
N THR A 150 14.05 -20.86 -15.57
CA THR A 150 12.75 -20.61 -16.21
C THR A 150 11.58 -21.28 -15.51
N HIS A 151 11.79 -22.39 -14.80
CA HIS A 151 10.71 -23.15 -14.15
C HIS A 151 10.97 -23.35 -12.66
N GLY A 152 9.95 -23.13 -11.83
CA GLY A 152 10.04 -23.30 -10.38
C GLY A 152 8.83 -24.01 -9.80
N VAL A 153 9.07 -24.96 -8.89
CA VAL A 153 8.01 -25.71 -8.20
C VAL A 153 8.00 -25.36 -6.72
N VAL A 154 6.80 -25.12 -6.19
CA VAL A 154 6.55 -25.05 -4.75
C VAL A 154 5.84 -26.32 -4.29
N VAL A 155 6.41 -27.00 -3.29
CA VAL A 155 5.80 -28.16 -2.64
C VAL A 155 5.01 -27.68 -1.42
N GLY A 156 3.68 -27.74 -1.54
CA GLY A 156 2.72 -27.27 -0.55
C GLY A 156 1.86 -26.12 -1.10
N GLY A 157 0.55 -26.33 -1.14
CA GLY A 157 -0.50 -25.39 -1.56
C GLY A 157 -1.21 -24.73 -0.38
N GLY A 158 -0.53 -24.56 0.75
CA GLY A 158 -0.99 -23.74 1.88
C GLY A 158 -0.70 -22.25 1.67
N LEU A 159 -0.97 -21.44 2.70
CA LEU A 159 -0.77 -19.98 2.68
C LEU A 159 0.63 -19.57 2.21
N LEU A 160 1.67 -20.04 2.92
CA LEU A 160 3.06 -19.73 2.60
C LEU A 160 3.48 -20.30 1.25
N GLY A 161 2.88 -21.41 0.82
CA GLY A 161 3.22 -22.03 -0.46
C GLY A 161 2.70 -21.22 -1.65
N LEU A 162 1.49 -20.67 -1.52
CA LEU A 162 0.93 -19.77 -2.54
C LEU A 162 1.69 -18.42 -2.58
N GLU A 163 2.17 -17.93 -1.43
CA GLU A 163 3.08 -16.77 -1.39
C GLU A 163 4.44 -17.09 -2.02
N ALA A 164 5.02 -18.27 -1.76
CA ALA A 164 6.25 -18.70 -2.40
C ALA A 164 6.08 -18.84 -3.92
N ALA A 165 4.92 -19.32 -4.40
CA ALA A 165 4.64 -19.39 -5.84
C ALA A 165 4.57 -18.00 -6.48
N ASN A 166 4.03 -17.01 -5.75
CA ASN A 166 4.07 -15.60 -6.14
C ASN A 166 5.50 -15.04 -6.21
N ALA A 167 6.35 -15.41 -5.25
CA ALA A 167 7.75 -15.04 -5.26
C ALA A 167 8.48 -15.58 -6.49
N LEU A 168 8.29 -16.87 -6.82
CA LEU A 168 8.87 -17.47 -8.03
C LEU A 168 8.40 -16.77 -9.31
N LYS A 169 7.11 -16.45 -9.40
CA LYS A 169 6.57 -15.69 -10.54
C LYS A 169 7.17 -14.29 -10.63
N SER A 170 7.35 -13.61 -9.49
CA SER A 170 7.97 -12.27 -9.43
C SER A 170 9.44 -12.29 -9.86
N LEU A 171 10.11 -13.43 -9.71
CA LEU A 171 11.46 -13.68 -10.24
C LEU A 171 11.47 -14.05 -11.73
N GLY A 172 10.31 -14.12 -12.40
CA GLY A 172 10.20 -14.41 -13.83
C GLY A 172 10.10 -15.89 -14.18
N LEU A 173 9.91 -16.78 -13.20
CA LEU A 173 9.76 -18.22 -13.42
C LEU A 173 8.31 -18.59 -13.75
N GLU A 174 8.14 -19.63 -14.57
CA GLU A 174 6.88 -20.38 -14.63
C GLU A 174 6.73 -21.17 -13.33
N ALA A 175 5.75 -20.74 -12.51
CA ALA A 175 5.55 -21.27 -11.17
C ALA A 175 4.50 -22.39 -11.16
N HIS A 176 4.84 -23.51 -10.52
CA HIS A 176 3.93 -24.60 -10.26
C HIS A 176 3.78 -24.85 -8.75
N VAL A 177 2.58 -25.22 -8.32
CA VAL A 177 2.29 -25.64 -6.94
C VAL A 177 1.91 -27.11 -6.95
N VAL A 178 2.65 -27.92 -6.22
CA VAL A 178 2.40 -29.35 -6.01
C VAL A 178 1.85 -29.51 -4.59
N GLU A 179 0.59 -29.94 -4.48
CA GLU A 179 -0.10 -30.15 -3.21
C GLU A 179 -0.53 -31.61 -3.07
N PHE A 180 -0.26 -32.17 -1.90
CA PHE A 180 -0.61 -33.55 -1.55
C PHE A 180 -2.13 -33.71 -1.39
N ALA A 181 -2.79 -32.73 -0.78
CA ALA A 181 -4.24 -32.72 -0.58
C ALA A 181 -5.01 -32.56 -1.91
N PRO A 182 -6.30 -32.94 -1.94
CA PRO A 182 -7.17 -32.76 -3.10
C PRO A 182 -7.57 -31.31 -3.37
N ARG A 183 -7.07 -30.34 -2.58
CA ARG A 183 -7.42 -28.92 -2.66
C ARG A 183 -6.31 -28.04 -2.08
N LEU A 184 -6.29 -26.77 -2.51
CA LEU A 184 -5.45 -25.73 -1.91
C LEU A 184 -5.99 -25.34 -0.53
N MET A 185 -5.09 -24.89 0.34
CA MET A 185 -5.37 -24.46 1.72
C MET A 185 -6.29 -25.42 2.48
N PRO A 186 -5.95 -26.71 2.59
CA PRO A 186 -6.85 -27.74 3.12
C PRO A 186 -7.24 -27.54 4.59
N VAL A 187 -6.46 -26.74 5.34
CA VAL A 187 -6.73 -26.36 6.73
C VAL A 187 -7.83 -25.29 6.82
N GLN A 188 -7.85 -24.33 5.90
CA GLN A 188 -8.74 -23.17 5.95
C GLN A 188 -9.99 -23.32 5.08
N LEU A 189 -9.89 -24.04 3.95
CA LEU A 189 -10.91 -24.09 2.91
C LEU A 189 -11.54 -25.48 2.79
N ASP A 190 -12.82 -25.47 2.44
CA ASP A 190 -13.56 -26.64 2.01
C ASP A 190 -13.34 -26.93 0.51
N GLU A 191 -13.99 -27.97 -0.02
CA GLU A 191 -13.77 -28.44 -1.40
C GLU A 191 -14.12 -27.38 -2.45
N ASP A 192 -15.31 -26.78 -2.35
CA ASP A 192 -15.77 -25.75 -3.29
C ASP A 192 -14.90 -24.48 -3.19
N GLY A 193 -14.56 -24.03 -1.98
CA GLY A 193 -13.65 -22.89 -1.80
C GLY A 193 -12.25 -23.15 -2.34
N GLY A 194 -11.74 -24.37 -2.18
CA GLY A 194 -10.46 -24.80 -2.76
C GLY A 194 -10.48 -24.86 -4.30
N LEU A 195 -11.61 -25.24 -4.89
CA LEU A 195 -11.81 -25.23 -6.35
C LEU A 195 -11.83 -23.80 -6.89
N ALA A 196 -12.61 -22.91 -6.27
CA ALA A 196 -12.66 -21.50 -6.65
C ALA A 196 -11.27 -20.86 -6.56
N LEU A 197 -10.52 -21.12 -5.48
CA LEU A 197 -9.14 -20.64 -5.34
C LEU A 197 -8.23 -21.21 -6.44
N LYS A 198 -8.31 -22.51 -6.74
CA LYS A 198 -7.53 -23.13 -7.81
C LYS A 198 -7.77 -22.44 -9.16
N GLN A 199 -9.03 -22.14 -9.49
CA GLN A 199 -9.39 -21.47 -10.75
C GLN A 199 -8.72 -20.10 -10.86
N HIS A 200 -8.82 -19.27 -9.81
CA HIS A 200 -8.15 -17.97 -9.77
C HIS A 200 -6.63 -18.07 -9.92
N ILE A 201 -6.00 -18.97 -9.15
CA ILE A 201 -4.55 -19.14 -9.16
C ILE A 201 -4.05 -19.63 -10.52
N THR A 202 -4.81 -20.53 -11.16
CA THR A 202 -4.52 -21.02 -12.51
C THR A 202 -4.70 -19.93 -13.55
N ALA A 203 -5.74 -19.10 -13.45
CA ALA A 203 -5.97 -17.95 -14.34
C ALA A 203 -4.85 -16.91 -14.25
N LEU A 204 -4.17 -16.83 -13.10
CA LEU A 204 -2.98 -16.01 -12.90
C LEU A 204 -1.70 -16.65 -13.45
N GLY A 205 -1.78 -17.79 -14.14
CA GLY A 205 -0.65 -18.45 -14.79
C GLY A 205 0.22 -19.28 -13.84
N VAL A 206 -0.31 -19.71 -12.69
CA VAL A 206 0.38 -20.66 -11.80
C VAL A 206 -0.20 -22.05 -12.02
N GLY A 207 0.64 -23.03 -12.38
CA GLY A 207 0.18 -24.40 -12.59
C GLY A 207 -0.11 -25.11 -11.25
N VAL A 208 -1.34 -25.58 -11.03
CA VAL A 208 -1.74 -26.23 -9.77
C VAL A 208 -1.93 -27.73 -9.94
N HIS A 209 -1.09 -28.51 -9.25
CA HIS A 209 -1.07 -29.97 -9.26
C HIS A 209 -1.51 -30.52 -7.91
N LEU A 210 -2.76 -30.97 -7.81
CA LEU A 210 -3.35 -31.52 -6.59
C LEU A 210 -3.26 -33.04 -6.57
N ASN A 211 -3.41 -33.65 -5.39
CA ASN A 211 -3.28 -35.10 -5.18
C ASN A 211 -1.92 -35.66 -5.63
N ARG A 212 -0.85 -34.88 -5.50
CA ARG A 212 0.49 -35.29 -5.92
C ARG A 212 1.39 -35.57 -4.72
N ALA A 213 1.80 -36.83 -4.59
CA ALA A 213 2.81 -37.24 -3.62
C ALA A 213 4.13 -37.50 -4.33
N THR A 214 5.15 -36.68 -4.07
CA THR A 214 6.48 -36.85 -4.65
C THR A 214 7.21 -38.02 -3.99
N THR A 215 7.66 -39.00 -4.79
CA THR A 215 8.38 -40.18 -4.31
C THR A 215 9.88 -39.96 -4.27
N ASP A 216 10.42 -39.38 -5.34
CA ASP A 216 11.85 -39.14 -5.53
C ASP A 216 12.08 -37.94 -6.46
N ILE A 217 13.23 -37.30 -6.27
CA ILE A 217 13.71 -36.18 -7.08
C ILE A 217 15.03 -36.62 -7.73
N VAL A 218 15.06 -36.61 -9.05
CA VAL A 218 16.20 -37.06 -9.85
C VAL A 218 16.61 -35.96 -10.84
N PRO A 219 17.80 -36.02 -11.46
CA PRO A 219 18.14 -35.12 -12.56
C PRO A 219 17.13 -35.22 -13.71
N GLY A 220 16.68 -34.08 -14.25
CA GLY A 220 15.74 -34.00 -15.37
C GLY A 220 16.44 -34.09 -16.74
N GLU A 221 15.63 -34.24 -17.80
CA GLU A 221 16.10 -34.27 -19.19
C GLU A 221 16.15 -32.86 -19.83
N HIS A 222 15.16 -32.01 -19.51
CA HIS A 222 15.02 -30.64 -20.04
C HIS A 222 15.30 -29.57 -18.99
N HIS A 223 14.93 -29.85 -17.73
CA HIS A 223 15.24 -28.98 -16.59
C HIS A 223 16.17 -29.67 -15.60
N GLN A 224 16.68 -28.91 -14.63
CA GLN A 224 17.66 -29.40 -13.68
C GLN A 224 17.17 -30.61 -12.87
N TRP A 225 15.89 -30.62 -12.50
CA TRP A 225 15.28 -31.64 -11.64
C TRP A 225 14.00 -32.20 -12.26
N ARG A 226 13.72 -33.47 -11.94
CA ARG A 226 12.48 -34.16 -12.23
C ARG A 226 11.90 -34.72 -10.93
N MET A 227 10.68 -34.32 -10.62
CA MET A 227 9.89 -34.79 -9.49
C MET A 227 8.99 -35.92 -9.96
N ASN A 228 9.21 -37.14 -9.45
CA ASN A 228 8.35 -38.28 -9.76
C ASN A 228 7.23 -38.38 -8.72
N PHE A 229 6.00 -38.65 -9.18
CA PHE A 229 4.82 -38.77 -8.35
C PHE A 229 4.38 -40.24 -8.18
N SER A 230 3.67 -40.52 -7.10
CA SER A 230 3.21 -41.88 -6.76
C SER A 230 2.25 -42.52 -7.77
N ASP A 231 1.63 -41.73 -8.64
CA ASP A 231 0.74 -42.19 -9.70
C ASP A 231 1.47 -42.48 -11.03
N GLY A 232 2.79 -42.30 -11.07
CA GLY A 232 3.63 -42.54 -12.24
C GLY A 232 3.81 -41.33 -13.15
N GLU A 233 3.13 -40.21 -12.91
CA GLU A 233 3.41 -38.94 -13.59
C GLU A 233 4.66 -38.27 -13.01
N HIS A 234 5.17 -37.26 -13.71
CA HIS A 234 6.33 -36.47 -13.25
C HIS A 234 6.24 -35.01 -13.70
N LEU A 235 7.01 -34.15 -13.04
CA LEU A 235 7.15 -32.74 -13.37
C LEU A 235 8.63 -32.35 -13.36
N GLU A 236 9.11 -31.74 -14.45
CA GLU A 236 10.46 -31.19 -14.51
C GLU A 236 10.49 -29.72 -14.09
N THR A 237 11.56 -29.29 -13.42
CA THR A 237 11.72 -27.93 -12.89
C THR A 237 13.20 -27.59 -12.67
N ASP A 238 13.53 -26.30 -12.66
CA ASP A 238 14.91 -25.86 -12.41
C ASP A 238 15.21 -25.71 -10.92
N LEU A 239 14.21 -25.37 -10.11
CA LEU A 239 14.32 -25.29 -8.65
C LEU A 239 13.05 -25.75 -7.93
N ILE A 240 13.21 -26.12 -6.66
CA ILE A 240 12.14 -26.64 -5.79
C ILE A 240 12.18 -25.90 -4.46
N VAL A 241 11.05 -25.28 -4.09
CA VAL A 241 10.84 -24.61 -2.81
C VAL A 241 9.86 -25.40 -1.96
N PHE A 242 10.24 -25.74 -0.74
CA PHE A 242 9.40 -26.50 0.19
C PHE A 242 8.65 -25.57 1.15
N SER A 243 7.32 -25.71 1.12
CA SER A 243 6.37 -25.05 2.03
C SER A 243 5.30 -26.05 2.49
N ALA A 244 5.72 -27.25 2.90
CA ALA A 244 4.83 -28.34 3.33
C ALA A 244 4.35 -28.21 4.79
N GLY A 245 4.41 -27.01 5.36
CA GLY A 245 4.08 -26.70 6.75
C GLY A 245 5.30 -26.39 7.61
N ILE A 246 5.05 -26.16 8.90
CA ILE A 246 6.06 -25.81 9.90
C ILE A 246 6.05 -26.82 11.06
N ARG A 247 7.14 -26.85 11.82
CA ARG A 247 7.28 -27.61 13.07
C ARG A 247 7.78 -26.69 14.18
N PRO A 248 7.20 -26.74 15.40
CA PRO A 248 7.71 -25.98 16.54
C PRO A 248 9.20 -26.19 16.74
N GLN A 249 9.95 -25.11 16.99
CA GLN A 249 11.38 -25.20 17.28
C GLN A 249 11.57 -25.53 18.77
N ASP A 250 11.48 -26.82 19.10
CA ASP A 250 11.49 -27.34 20.48
C ASP A 250 12.81 -28.02 20.90
N ALA A 251 13.83 -28.00 20.05
CA ALA A 251 15.08 -28.73 20.27
C ALA A 251 15.78 -28.35 21.58
N LEU A 252 15.85 -27.04 21.88
CA LEU A 252 16.43 -26.53 23.13
C LEU A 252 15.66 -27.03 24.35
N ALA A 253 14.34 -26.89 24.35
CA ALA A 253 13.48 -27.33 25.43
C ALA A 253 13.57 -28.85 25.66
N ARG A 254 13.63 -29.64 24.57
CA ARG A 254 13.82 -31.09 24.63
C ARG A 254 15.16 -31.46 25.25
N SER A 255 16.25 -30.80 24.83
CA SER A 255 17.59 -31.04 25.41
C SER A 255 17.67 -30.63 26.89
N ALA A 256 16.87 -29.63 27.27
CA ALA A 256 16.72 -29.16 28.64
C ALA A 256 15.71 -29.99 29.45
N SER A 257 15.20 -31.11 28.94
CA SER A 257 14.22 -31.97 29.63
C SER A 257 12.96 -31.21 30.08
N LEU A 258 12.50 -30.24 29.30
CA LEU A 258 11.16 -29.64 29.46
C LEU A 258 10.11 -30.57 28.86
N GLU A 259 8.87 -30.48 29.35
CA GLU A 259 7.76 -31.25 28.79
C GLU A 259 7.43 -30.81 27.36
N ILE A 260 7.40 -31.77 26.44
CA ILE A 260 7.14 -31.56 25.01
C ILE A 260 5.92 -32.40 24.59
N GLY A 261 5.09 -31.86 23.69
CA GLY A 261 3.95 -32.61 23.15
C GLY A 261 4.35 -33.79 22.26
N GLU A 262 3.43 -34.74 22.09
CA GLU A 262 3.65 -35.95 21.27
C GLU A 262 4.05 -35.64 19.82
N ARG A 263 3.56 -34.53 19.27
CA ARG A 263 3.85 -34.07 17.90
C ARG A 263 4.84 -32.89 17.86
N GLY A 264 5.54 -32.64 18.96
CA GLY A 264 6.40 -31.48 19.17
C GLY A 264 5.67 -30.27 19.76
N GLY A 265 6.46 -29.26 20.13
CA GLY A 265 6.01 -28.04 20.80
C GLY A 265 6.16 -28.11 22.32
N ILE A 266 6.56 -27.00 22.91
CA ILE A 266 6.86 -26.87 24.34
C ILE A 266 5.55 -26.73 25.10
N ILE A 267 5.24 -27.67 25.99
CA ILE A 267 3.98 -27.64 26.75
C ILE A 267 3.98 -26.41 27.66
N ILE A 268 2.90 -25.63 27.57
CA ILE A 268 2.67 -24.46 28.42
C ILE A 268 1.31 -24.49 29.11
N ASP A 269 1.25 -23.84 30.28
CA ASP A 269 0.00 -23.52 30.96
C ASP A 269 -0.63 -22.20 30.44
N ASP A 270 -1.73 -21.76 31.07
CA ASP A 270 -2.42 -20.52 30.69
C ASP A 270 -1.61 -19.24 30.97
N GLU A 271 -0.56 -19.32 31.79
CA GLU A 271 0.38 -18.21 32.06
C GLU A 271 1.62 -18.31 31.16
N CYS A 272 1.60 -19.21 30.18
CA CYS A 272 2.70 -19.52 29.26
C CYS A 272 3.96 -20.07 29.94
N ARG A 273 3.85 -20.62 31.16
CA ARG A 273 4.95 -21.31 31.86
C ARG A 273 5.11 -22.72 31.34
N THR A 274 6.36 -23.16 31.27
CA THR A 274 6.70 -24.55 30.94
C THR A 274 6.66 -25.44 32.19
N SER A 275 7.13 -26.69 32.08
CA SER A 275 7.35 -27.56 33.24
C SER A 275 8.38 -27.02 34.25
N ASP A 276 9.15 -26.00 33.86
CA ASP A 276 10.02 -25.22 34.75
C ASP A 276 9.39 -23.84 35.03
N PRO A 277 9.13 -23.47 36.29
CA PRO A 277 8.47 -22.20 36.64
C PRO A 277 9.22 -20.94 36.20
N GLU A 278 10.55 -21.02 36.04
CA GLU A 278 11.38 -19.89 35.61
C GLU A 278 11.54 -19.79 34.08
N ILE A 279 10.96 -20.75 33.34
CA ILE A 279 11.04 -20.81 31.88
C ILE A 279 9.64 -20.71 31.27
N PHE A 280 9.49 -19.73 30.38
CA PHE A 280 8.28 -19.47 29.61
C PHE A 280 8.48 -19.85 28.14
N ALA A 281 7.40 -20.16 27.42
CA ALA A 281 7.44 -20.30 25.97
C ALA A 281 6.29 -19.54 25.31
N ILE A 282 6.58 -18.80 24.24
CA ILE A 282 5.62 -17.92 23.55
C ILE A 282 5.73 -18.05 22.03
N GLY A 283 4.62 -17.85 21.31
CA GLY A 283 4.58 -17.94 19.85
C GLY A 283 4.49 -19.39 19.34
N GLU A 284 4.98 -19.63 18.12
CA GLU A 284 4.77 -20.91 17.42
C GLU A 284 5.47 -22.12 18.05
N CYS A 285 6.46 -21.91 18.94
CA CYS A 285 7.11 -22.99 19.66
C CYS A 285 6.27 -23.52 20.83
N ALA A 286 5.29 -22.74 21.30
CA ALA A 286 4.47 -23.07 22.45
C ALA A 286 3.27 -23.96 22.08
N LEU A 287 3.02 -24.96 22.91
CA LEU A 287 1.91 -25.92 22.80
C LEU A 287 0.97 -25.72 23.99
N TRP A 288 -0.16 -25.07 23.75
CA TRP A 288 -1.19 -24.81 24.76
C TRP A 288 -2.38 -25.74 24.54
N GLN A 289 -2.76 -26.52 25.56
CA GLN A 289 -3.86 -27.50 25.48
C GLN A 289 -3.83 -28.38 24.21
N SER A 290 -2.64 -28.90 23.88
CA SER A 290 -2.39 -29.71 22.67
C SER A 290 -2.63 -28.98 21.34
N ARG A 291 -2.59 -27.64 21.33
CA ARG A 291 -2.73 -26.79 20.15
C ARG A 291 -1.53 -25.86 19.98
N ILE A 292 -1.09 -25.72 18.73
CA ILE A 292 -0.06 -24.76 18.30
C ILE A 292 -0.76 -23.71 17.42
N PHE A 293 -0.35 -22.46 17.59
CA PHE A 293 -0.92 -21.33 16.87
C PHE A 293 0.10 -20.77 15.87
N GLY A 294 -0.11 -21.03 14.58
CA GLY A 294 0.72 -20.53 13.48
C GLY A 294 0.35 -19.12 13.01
N LEU A 295 0.00 -18.23 13.94
CA LEU A 295 -0.41 -16.85 13.66
C LEU A 295 0.32 -15.90 14.61
N VAL A 296 0.55 -14.66 14.16
CA VAL A 296 1.26 -13.64 14.97
C VAL A 296 0.45 -13.17 16.18
N ALA A 297 -0.85 -12.98 16.02
CA ALA A 297 -1.72 -12.42 17.05
C ALA A 297 -1.78 -13.25 18.35
N PRO A 298 -1.95 -14.59 18.29
CA PRO A 298 -1.81 -15.46 19.47
C PRO A 298 -0.44 -15.33 20.14
N GLY A 299 0.64 -15.25 19.37
CA GLY A 299 1.99 -15.05 19.89
C GLY A 299 2.14 -13.71 20.63
N TYR A 300 1.55 -12.63 20.10
CA TYR A 300 1.55 -11.32 20.76
C TYR A 300 0.73 -11.31 22.06
N GLN A 301 -0.39 -12.03 22.10
CA GLN A 301 -1.17 -12.23 23.32
C GLN A 301 -0.33 -12.95 24.40
N MET A 302 0.36 -14.04 24.05
CA MET A 302 1.28 -14.73 24.95
C MET A 302 2.41 -13.80 25.43
N ALA A 303 3.02 -13.04 24.52
CA ALA A 303 4.09 -12.10 24.83
C ALA A 303 3.67 -11.01 25.83
N ARG A 304 2.47 -10.43 25.66
CA ARG A 304 1.89 -9.48 26.62
C ARG A 304 1.68 -10.10 27.99
N GLY A 305 1.11 -11.31 28.03
CA GLY A 305 0.89 -12.07 29.26
C GLY A 305 2.18 -12.29 30.06
N VAL A 306 3.20 -12.82 29.40
CA VAL A 306 4.50 -13.09 30.01
C VAL A 306 5.20 -11.80 30.44
N ALA A 307 5.17 -10.74 29.62
CA ALA A 307 5.76 -9.45 29.97
C ALA A 307 5.12 -8.84 31.22
N SER A 308 3.79 -8.87 31.32
CA SER A 308 3.05 -8.41 32.50
C SER A 308 3.39 -9.21 33.76
N LEU A 309 3.47 -10.53 33.65
CA LEU A 309 3.83 -11.40 34.77
C LEU A 309 5.26 -11.13 35.27
N LEU A 310 6.22 -11.00 34.35
CA LEU A 310 7.61 -10.72 34.67
C LEU A 310 7.77 -9.33 35.30
N ALA A 311 7.09 -8.30 34.77
CA ALA A 311 7.10 -6.96 35.35
C ALA A 311 6.50 -6.93 36.77
N ALA A 312 5.36 -7.61 36.98
CA ALA A 312 4.71 -7.71 38.29
C ALA A 312 5.58 -8.43 39.33
N SER A 313 6.35 -9.44 38.93
CA SER A 313 7.28 -10.16 39.82
C SER A 313 8.50 -9.35 40.28
N ALA A 314 8.71 -8.16 39.72
CA ALA A 314 9.91 -7.35 39.89
C ALA A 314 9.71 -6.04 40.67
N GLY A 315 8.47 -5.55 40.83
CA GLY A 315 8.13 -4.32 41.55
C GLY A 315 7.24 -4.52 42.79
N ASP A 316 7.30 -3.60 43.75
CA ASP A 316 6.41 -3.57 44.93
C ASP A 316 4.94 -3.44 44.49
N ALA A 317 4.07 -4.23 45.13
CA ALA A 317 2.67 -4.56 44.80
C ALA A 317 1.65 -3.39 44.77
N ALA A 318 2.04 -2.15 44.47
CA ALA A 318 1.21 -0.95 44.60
C ALA A 318 0.55 -0.44 43.30
N SER A 319 0.80 -1.04 42.13
CA SER A 319 0.13 -0.67 40.86
C SER A 319 -0.69 -1.79 40.22
N ALA A 320 -0.84 -2.94 40.87
CA ALA A 320 -1.53 -4.11 40.32
C ALA A 320 -3.06 -4.01 40.52
N SER A 321 -3.72 -3.14 39.76
CA SER A 321 -5.15 -3.28 39.45
C SER A 321 -5.36 -3.90 38.05
N GLN A 322 -4.52 -4.86 37.67
CA GLN A 322 -4.65 -5.57 36.40
C GLN A 322 -4.92 -7.04 36.66
N GLU A 323 -6.05 -7.53 36.14
CA GLU A 323 -6.39 -8.95 36.10
C GLU A 323 -5.19 -9.75 35.57
N SER A 324 -4.88 -10.88 36.20
CA SER A 324 -3.84 -11.78 35.71
C SER A 324 -4.22 -12.26 34.31
N PHE A 325 -3.46 -11.83 33.30
CA PHE A 325 -3.69 -12.26 31.93
C PHE A 325 -3.44 -13.76 31.82
N ARG A 326 -4.46 -14.51 31.41
CA ARG A 326 -4.39 -15.95 31.15
C ARG A 326 -4.70 -16.18 29.68
N PHE A 327 -3.83 -16.88 28.97
CA PHE A 327 -4.05 -17.27 27.58
C PHE A 327 -5.17 -18.31 27.51
N GLN A 328 -6.26 -17.97 26.80
CA GLN A 328 -7.47 -18.79 26.68
C GLN A 328 -7.59 -19.44 25.29
N GLY A 329 -6.49 -19.49 24.53
CA GLY A 329 -6.50 -19.84 23.12
C GLY A 329 -6.74 -18.62 22.23
N ALA A 330 -6.90 -18.87 20.93
CA ALA A 330 -7.08 -17.80 19.95
C ALA A 330 -7.96 -18.21 18.77
N ASP A 331 -8.59 -17.22 18.16
CA ASP A 331 -9.31 -17.37 16.90
C ASP A 331 -8.32 -17.62 15.74
N MET A 332 -8.64 -18.62 14.92
CA MET A 332 -7.86 -19.02 13.75
C MET A 332 -8.40 -18.44 12.43
N SER A 333 -9.36 -17.51 12.53
CA SER A 333 -9.85 -16.74 11.39
C SER A 333 -8.71 -16.02 10.66
N THR A 334 -8.70 -16.11 9.34
CA THR A 334 -7.67 -15.53 8.45
C THR A 334 -8.30 -14.78 7.29
N LYS A 335 -7.77 -13.58 7.00
CA LYS A 335 -8.12 -12.74 5.84
C LYS A 335 -6.83 -12.39 5.10
N LEU A 336 -6.65 -12.92 3.91
CA LEU A 336 -5.37 -12.83 3.19
C LEU A 336 -5.62 -12.57 1.71
N LYS A 337 -4.61 -12.01 1.05
CA LYS A 337 -4.63 -11.76 -0.39
C LYS A 337 -3.50 -12.53 -1.04
N LEU A 338 -3.81 -13.68 -1.63
CA LEU A 338 -2.83 -14.61 -2.19
C LEU A 338 -2.78 -14.40 -3.69
N LEU A 339 -1.63 -14.01 -4.25
CA LEU A 339 -1.47 -13.74 -5.69
C LEU A 339 -2.45 -12.68 -6.24
N GLY A 340 -2.99 -11.81 -5.37
CA GLY A 340 -4.01 -10.83 -5.74
C GLY A 340 -5.46 -11.33 -5.60
N VAL A 341 -5.67 -12.57 -5.19
CA VAL A 341 -6.98 -13.19 -4.92
C VAL A 341 -7.33 -12.99 -3.45
N ASP A 342 -8.51 -12.46 -3.18
CA ASP A 342 -9.00 -12.30 -1.81
C ASP A 342 -9.51 -13.64 -1.26
N VAL A 343 -8.97 -14.06 -0.10
CA VAL A 343 -9.30 -15.30 0.59
C VAL A 343 -9.62 -15.04 2.06
N GLY A 344 -10.71 -15.59 2.55
CA GLY A 344 -11.20 -15.43 3.91
C GLY A 344 -11.68 -16.76 4.49
N SER A 345 -11.26 -17.07 5.71
CA SER A 345 -11.74 -18.19 6.51
C SER A 345 -12.03 -17.69 7.93
N ILE A 346 -13.20 -18.02 8.47
CA ILE A 346 -13.69 -17.50 9.74
C ILE A 346 -14.20 -18.66 10.59
N GLY A 347 -13.78 -18.73 11.85
CA GLY A 347 -14.30 -19.65 12.87
C GLY A 347 -14.34 -21.11 12.42
N ASP A 348 -15.49 -21.76 12.60
CA ASP A 348 -15.73 -23.13 12.15
C ASP A 348 -16.01 -23.19 10.62
N ALA A 349 -15.01 -22.84 9.83
CA ALA A 349 -15.07 -22.78 8.36
C ALA A 349 -15.42 -24.13 7.68
N HIS A 350 -15.21 -25.25 8.38
CA HIS A 350 -15.51 -26.60 7.87
C HIS A 350 -16.88 -27.11 8.32
N GLY A 351 -17.49 -26.48 9.33
CA GLY A 351 -18.77 -26.92 9.91
C GLY A 351 -18.63 -28.20 10.72
N LYS A 352 -17.56 -28.30 11.53
CA LYS A 352 -17.29 -29.42 12.43
C LYS A 352 -18.26 -29.46 13.62
N THR A 353 -18.89 -28.33 13.94
CA THR A 353 -19.89 -28.23 15.01
C THR A 353 -21.08 -29.14 14.70
N GLU A 354 -21.43 -30.01 15.65
CA GLU A 354 -22.49 -31.00 15.45
C GLU A 354 -23.85 -30.33 15.16
N GLY A 355 -24.50 -30.76 14.07
CA GLY A 355 -25.80 -30.23 13.65
C GLY A 355 -25.76 -28.83 13.03
N ALA A 356 -24.57 -28.30 12.71
CA ALA A 356 -24.43 -27.05 11.97
C ALA A 356 -25.07 -27.12 10.58
N ILE A 357 -25.57 -25.98 10.11
CA ILE A 357 -26.23 -25.82 8.80
C ILE A 357 -25.36 -24.90 7.95
N SER A 358 -25.18 -25.23 6.68
CA SER A 358 -24.37 -24.44 5.74
C SER A 358 -25.20 -23.83 4.60
N TYR A 359 -24.97 -22.56 4.32
CA TYR A 359 -25.42 -21.87 3.10
C TYR A 359 -24.22 -21.66 2.17
N ARG A 360 -24.40 -21.84 0.86
CA ARG A 360 -23.35 -21.68 -0.15
C ARG A 360 -23.84 -20.79 -1.30
N TYR A 361 -23.00 -19.88 -1.73
CA TYR A 361 -23.18 -19.03 -2.90
C TYR A 361 -21.93 -19.16 -3.78
N CYS A 362 -22.13 -19.44 -5.06
CA CYS A 362 -21.06 -19.62 -6.04
C CYS A 362 -21.43 -18.86 -7.31
N ASP A 363 -20.54 -17.97 -7.73
CA ASP A 363 -20.59 -17.24 -8.99
C ASP A 363 -19.32 -17.55 -9.77
N GLU A 364 -19.42 -18.47 -10.73
CA GLU A 364 -18.27 -18.89 -11.55
C GLU A 364 -17.84 -17.81 -12.55
N ALA A 365 -18.74 -16.87 -12.92
CA ALA A 365 -18.44 -15.82 -13.89
C ALA A 365 -17.52 -14.76 -13.27
N ASP A 366 -17.83 -14.36 -12.04
CA ASP A 366 -17.02 -13.41 -11.26
C ASP A 366 -15.97 -14.11 -10.37
N GLY A 367 -15.95 -15.45 -10.35
CA GLY A 367 -15.07 -16.26 -9.52
C GLY A 367 -15.32 -16.13 -8.02
N VAL A 368 -16.55 -15.78 -7.61
CA VAL A 368 -16.87 -15.56 -6.19
C VAL A 368 -17.42 -16.83 -5.56
N TYR A 369 -16.83 -17.26 -4.45
CA TYR A 369 -17.38 -18.32 -3.60
C TYR A 369 -17.56 -17.83 -2.17
N ARG A 370 -18.74 -18.07 -1.59
CA ARG A 370 -19.04 -17.75 -0.20
C ARG A 370 -19.78 -18.90 0.46
N ARG A 371 -19.34 -19.30 1.64
CA ARG A 371 -20.02 -20.27 2.51
C ARG A 371 -20.24 -19.66 3.88
N LEU A 372 -21.47 -19.78 4.39
CA LEU A 372 -21.85 -19.40 5.74
C LEU A 372 -22.23 -20.64 6.52
N ILE A 373 -21.76 -20.73 7.77
CA ILE A 373 -22.06 -21.86 8.66
C ILE A 373 -22.73 -21.30 9.90
N VAL A 374 -23.90 -21.86 10.23
CA VAL A 374 -24.71 -21.43 11.37
C VAL A 374 -25.08 -22.59 12.27
N SER A 375 -25.43 -22.29 13.52
CA SER A 375 -25.94 -23.25 14.49
C SER A 375 -27.23 -23.95 13.99
N ARG A 376 -27.55 -25.11 14.56
CA ARG A 376 -28.76 -25.89 14.23
C ARG A 376 -30.06 -25.08 14.33
N ASP A 377 -30.13 -24.16 15.28
CA ASP A 377 -31.28 -23.27 15.49
C ASP A 377 -31.24 -21.99 14.63
N ARG A 378 -30.20 -21.82 13.81
CA ARG A 378 -29.92 -20.70 12.91
C ARG A 378 -29.74 -19.35 13.60
N LYS A 379 -29.46 -19.34 14.91
CA LYS A 379 -29.30 -18.10 15.68
C LYS A 379 -27.86 -17.61 15.76
N GLN A 380 -26.87 -18.47 15.58
CA GLN A 380 -25.46 -18.09 15.69
C GLN A 380 -24.73 -18.39 14.39
N VAL A 381 -23.91 -17.46 13.93
CA VAL A 381 -22.93 -17.73 12.88
C VAL A 381 -21.72 -18.38 13.54
N LEU A 382 -21.33 -19.55 13.05
CA LEU A 382 -20.24 -20.36 13.58
C LEU A 382 -18.95 -20.19 12.77
N GLY A 383 -19.09 -19.89 11.48
CA GLY A 383 -17.95 -19.71 10.59
C GLY A 383 -18.35 -19.31 9.18
N ALA A 384 -17.36 -18.97 8.37
CA ALA A 384 -17.54 -18.63 6.96
C ALA A 384 -16.29 -18.89 6.12
N VAL A 385 -16.48 -19.06 4.82
CA VAL A 385 -15.42 -19.10 3.79
C VAL A 385 -15.77 -18.09 2.71
N LEU A 386 -14.80 -17.28 2.28
CA LEU A 386 -14.96 -16.29 1.22
C LEU A 386 -13.77 -16.37 0.25
N ILE A 387 -14.02 -16.44 -1.05
CA ILE A 387 -13.03 -16.47 -2.12
C ILE A 387 -13.45 -15.49 -3.21
N GLY A 388 -12.49 -14.72 -3.74
CA GLY A 388 -12.70 -13.76 -4.83
C GLY A 388 -13.25 -12.42 -4.34
N ASP A 389 -14.18 -12.42 -3.37
CA ASP A 389 -14.69 -11.21 -2.72
C ASP A 389 -14.79 -11.36 -1.20
N ASN A 390 -13.97 -10.57 -0.51
CA ASN A 390 -13.90 -10.47 0.95
C ASN A 390 -14.64 -9.25 1.53
N SER A 391 -15.45 -8.53 0.75
CA SER A 391 -16.21 -7.33 1.18
C SER A 391 -17.01 -7.56 2.46
N ARG A 392 -17.51 -8.78 2.67
CA ARG A 392 -18.35 -9.18 3.82
C ARG A 392 -17.58 -9.82 4.97
N TYR A 393 -16.27 -10.00 4.83
CA TYR A 393 -15.44 -10.71 5.82
C TYR A 393 -15.57 -10.09 7.21
N ASP A 394 -15.38 -8.77 7.31
CA ASP A 394 -15.31 -8.09 8.61
C ASP A 394 -16.65 -8.17 9.33
N THR A 395 -17.78 -8.01 8.62
CA THR A 395 -19.12 -8.17 9.18
C THR A 395 -19.34 -9.59 9.70
N LEU A 396 -19.01 -10.62 8.90
CA LEU A 396 -19.18 -12.02 9.30
C LEU A 396 -18.29 -12.40 10.49
N LEU A 397 -17.07 -11.85 10.55
CA LEU A 397 -16.17 -12.06 11.68
C LEU A 397 -16.79 -11.53 12.99
N GLN A 398 -17.47 -10.38 12.95
CA GLN A 398 -18.14 -9.83 14.13
C GLN A 398 -19.31 -10.70 14.60
N TYR A 399 -20.07 -11.30 13.68
CA TYR A 399 -21.13 -12.25 14.04
C TYR A 399 -20.58 -13.47 14.79
N VAL A 400 -19.46 -14.02 14.33
CA VAL A 400 -18.82 -15.19 14.94
C VAL A 400 -18.18 -14.82 16.28
N THR A 401 -17.32 -13.79 16.29
CA THR A 401 -16.49 -13.44 17.46
C THR A 401 -17.33 -12.97 18.64
N ASN A 402 -18.41 -12.23 18.40
CA ASN A 402 -19.26 -11.68 19.47
C ASN A 402 -20.56 -12.48 19.69
N GLY A 403 -20.76 -13.60 18.98
CA GLY A 403 -21.98 -14.40 19.08
C GLY A 403 -23.26 -13.61 18.78
N ILE A 404 -23.18 -12.65 17.85
CA ILE A 404 -24.33 -11.80 17.48
C ILE A 404 -25.42 -12.69 16.89
N THR A 405 -26.67 -12.45 17.29
CA THR A 405 -27.80 -13.23 16.76
C THR A 405 -27.95 -12.99 15.26
N ALA A 406 -27.89 -14.08 14.49
CA ALA A 406 -28.05 -14.04 13.04
C ALA A 406 -29.45 -13.53 12.63
N PRO A 407 -29.59 -12.90 11.44
CA PRO A 407 -30.89 -12.51 10.92
C PRO A 407 -31.86 -13.69 10.76
N LYS A 408 -33.16 -13.39 10.65
CA LYS A 408 -34.21 -14.42 10.44
C LYS A 408 -33.92 -15.30 9.22
N ASP A 409 -33.33 -14.72 8.17
CA ASP A 409 -32.77 -15.44 7.05
C ASP A 409 -31.24 -15.24 7.00
N PRO A 410 -30.45 -16.18 7.53
CA PRO A 410 -28.99 -16.08 7.52
C PRO A 410 -28.38 -16.08 6.12
N ALA A 411 -29.06 -16.62 5.10
CA ALA A 411 -28.53 -16.68 3.73
C ALA A 411 -28.26 -15.28 3.16
N ALA A 412 -29.06 -14.28 3.56
CA ALA A 412 -28.90 -12.89 3.14
C ALA A 412 -27.53 -12.30 3.51
N LEU A 413 -26.83 -12.86 4.50
CA LEU A 413 -25.49 -12.42 4.87
C LEU A 413 -24.44 -12.72 3.80
N ILE A 414 -24.67 -13.66 2.87
CA ILE A 414 -23.70 -14.03 1.82
C ILE A 414 -24.17 -13.81 0.39
N LEU A 415 -25.47 -13.57 0.18
CA LEU A 415 -26.04 -13.34 -1.15
C LEU A 415 -25.68 -11.94 -1.70
N PRO A 416 -25.62 -11.76 -3.04
CA PRO A 416 -25.51 -10.45 -3.67
C PRO A 416 -26.73 -9.58 -3.36
N ASP A 417 -26.53 -8.27 -3.23
CA ASP A 417 -27.61 -7.35 -2.89
C ASP A 417 -28.49 -7.07 -4.12
N ALA A 418 -29.71 -7.62 -4.14
CA ALA A 418 -30.69 -7.35 -5.18
C ALA A 418 -31.30 -5.92 -5.09
N SER A 419 -31.03 -5.20 -3.99
CA SER A 419 -31.61 -3.88 -3.67
C SER A 419 -30.58 -2.81 -3.28
N GLY A 420 -29.28 -3.08 -3.43
CA GLY A 420 -28.22 -2.09 -3.15
C GLY A 420 -27.91 -1.81 -1.68
N GLU A 421 -28.63 -2.40 -0.72
CA GLU A 421 -28.31 -2.33 0.71
C GLU A 421 -27.68 -3.64 1.19
N ALA A 422 -26.36 -3.64 1.37
CA ALA A 422 -25.70 -4.70 2.12
C ALA A 422 -26.18 -4.67 3.58
N ILE A 423 -26.64 -5.80 4.12
CA ILE A 423 -26.93 -5.95 5.55
C ILE A 423 -25.59 -5.89 6.30
N THR A 424 -25.12 -4.69 6.62
CA THR A 424 -23.92 -4.45 7.40
C THR A 424 -24.29 -4.14 8.84
N LEU A 425 -23.56 -4.73 9.81
CA LEU A 425 -23.61 -4.29 11.20
C LEU A 425 -23.20 -2.81 11.28
N GLY A 426 -24.07 -1.97 11.83
CA GLY A 426 -23.72 -0.59 12.18
C GLY A 426 -22.67 -0.56 13.29
N ALA A 427 -21.83 0.48 13.32
CA ALA A 427 -20.78 0.63 14.34
C ALA A 427 -21.34 0.63 15.78
N ASP A 428 -22.58 1.11 15.94
CA ASP A 428 -23.33 1.17 17.19
C ASP A 428 -23.73 -0.23 17.73
N ALA A 429 -23.81 -1.23 16.86
CA ALA A 429 -24.22 -2.58 17.23
C ALA A 429 -23.07 -3.45 17.76
N LEU A 430 -21.83 -2.95 17.75
CA LEU A 430 -20.64 -3.66 18.24
C LEU A 430 -20.49 -3.46 19.77
N PRO A 431 -20.29 -4.53 20.56
CA PRO A 431 -19.96 -4.43 21.98
C PRO A 431 -18.51 -3.95 22.20
N ASP A 432 -18.18 -3.44 23.39
CA ASP A 432 -16.81 -3.00 23.71
C ASP A 432 -15.77 -4.13 23.57
N SER A 433 -16.15 -5.38 23.83
CA SER A 433 -15.27 -6.54 23.63
C SER A 433 -14.99 -6.88 22.16
N ALA A 434 -15.66 -6.23 21.20
CA ALA A 434 -15.54 -6.54 19.78
C ALA A 434 -14.12 -6.26 19.28
N THR A 435 -13.42 -7.30 18.83
CA THR A 435 -12.09 -7.14 18.23
C THR A 435 -12.21 -6.48 16.86
N LEU A 436 -11.63 -5.28 16.71
CA LEU A 436 -11.60 -4.51 15.46
C LEU A 436 -10.35 -4.80 14.64
N CYS A 437 -9.20 -4.95 15.30
CA CYS A 437 -7.92 -5.28 14.65
C CYS A 437 -7.35 -6.58 15.24
N SER A 438 -7.45 -7.69 14.50
CA SER A 438 -6.89 -8.97 14.95
C SER A 438 -5.36 -8.96 15.03
N CYS A 439 -4.69 -8.27 14.09
CA CYS A 439 -3.23 -8.21 14.00
C CYS A 439 -2.57 -7.61 15.26
N HIS A 440 -3.22 -6.63 15.90
CA HIS A 440 -2.75 -5.99 17.13
C HIS A 440 -3.67 -6.23 18.35
N ASN A 441 -4.69 -7.07 18.19
CA ASN A 441 -5.71 -7.37 19.20
C ASN A 441 -6.38 -6.12 19.80
N VAL A 442 -6.75 -5.16 18.95
CA VAL A 442 -7.42 -3.92 19.37
C VAL A 442 -8.93 -4.13 19.35
N SER A 443 -9.57 -3.99 20.50
CA SER A 443 -11.02 -4.04 20.66
C SER A 443 -11.67 -2.66 20.45
N LYS A 444 -13.00 -2.64 20.31
CA LYS A 444 -13.79 -1.40 20.35
C LYS A 444 -13.58 -0.67 21.66
N GLY A 445 -13.51 -1.40 22.78
CA GLY A 445 -13.22 -0.85 24.11
C GLY A 445 -11.85 -0.19 24.20
N ASP A 446 -10.82 -0.72 23.52
CA ASP A 446 -9.50 -0.08 23.44
C ASP A 446 -9.54 1.22 22.63
N VAL A 447 -10.32 1.24 21.55
CA VAL A 447 -10.55 2.46 20.75
C VAL A 447 -11.33 3.49 21.57
N CYS A 448 -12.39 3.08 22.25
CA CYS A 448 -13.15 3.91 23.19
C CYS A 448 -12.24 4.48 24.28
N SER A 449 -11.39 3.65 24.89
CA SER A 449 -10.44 4.07 25.92
C SER A 449 -9.39 5.04 25.37
N ALA A 450 -8.93 4.83 24.13
CA ALA A 450 -8.02 5.75 23.47
C ALA A 450 -8.69 7.10 23.16
N ILE A 451 -9.97 7.09 22.77
CA ILE A 451 -10.78 8.30 22.60
C ILE A 451 -10.95 9.01 23.95
N ASP A 452 -11.29 8.27 25.02
CA ASP A 452 -11.45 8.79 26.37
C ASP A 452 -10.14 9.34 26.95
N ALA A 453 -8.99 8.81 26.51
CA ALA A 453 -7.65 9.31 26.80
C ALA A 453 -7.27 10.56 25.98
N GLY A 454 -8.15 11.07 25.12
CA GLY A 454 -7.99 12.33 24.38
C GLY A 454 -7.55 12.20 22.93
N ASN A 455 -7.55 11.00 22.34
CA ASN A 455 -7.24 10.81 20.92
C ASN A 455 -8.50 11.06 20.07
N SER A 456 -8.57 12.18 19.35
CA SER A 456 -9.77 12.62 18.63
C SER A 456 -9.74 12.43 17.12
N ASP A 457 -8.67 11.87 16.55
CA ASP A 457 -8.56 11.59 15.12
C ASP A 457 -8.04 10.17 14.83
N LEU A 458 -8.38 9.65 13.64
CA LEU A 458 -8.02 8.29 13.23
C LEU A 458 -6.50 8.05 13.20
N GLY A 459 -5.69 9.06 12.90
CA GLY A 459 -4.23 8.97 12.91
C GLY A 459 -3.69 8.77 14.31
N ALA A 460 -4.17 9.56 15.28
CA ALA A 460 -3.83 9.42 16.70
C ALA A 460 -4.27 8.05 17.25
N ILE A 461 -5.49 7.60 16.92
CA ILE A 461 -5.98 6.27 17.30
C ILE A 461 -5.09 5.16 16.72
N LYS A 462 -4.71 5.25 15.43
CA LYS A 462 -3.78 4.28 14.82
C LYS A 462 -2.40 4.31 15.46
N ALA A 463 -1.89 5.48 15.81
CA ALA A 463 -0.58 5.62 16.44
C ALA A 463 -0.53 5.03 17.86
N CYS A 464 -1.59 5.28 18.64
CA CYS A 464 -1.75 4.82 20.01
C CYS A 464 -2.08 3.32 20.08
N THR A 465 -3.12 2.87 19.37
CA THR A 465 -3.60 1.48 19.44
C THR A 465 -2.85 0.52 18.52
N LYS A 466 -2.05 1.06 17.58
CA LYS A 466 -1.45 0.31 16.44
C LYS A 466 -2.46 -0.32 15.50
N ALA A 467 -3.77 -0.14 15.68
CA ALA A 467 -4.78 -0.69 14.78
C ALA A 467 -4.51 -0.28 13.33
N SER A 468 -4.74 -1.18 12.37
CA SER A 468 -4.51 -0.96 10.93
C SER A 468 -3.04 -0.77 10.49
N THR A 469 -2.04 -0.89 11.38
CA THR A 469 -0.61 -0.71 11.02
C THR A 469 0.11 -2.00 10.61
N GLY A 470 -0.43 -3.18 10.97
CA GLY A 470 0.11 -4.48 10.55
C GLY A 470 -0.40 -4.88 9.17
N CYS A 471 -1.43 -5.73 9.13
CA CYS A 471 -2.04 -6.24 7.89
C CYS A 471 -2.97 -5.25 7.16
N GLY A 472 -3.29 -4.08 7.75
CA GLY A 472 -4.17 -3.05 7.16
C GLY A 472 -5.66 -3.41 6.97
N GLY A 473 -6.05 -4.68 7.14
CA GLY A 473 -7.39 -5.17 6.80
C GLY A 473 -8.57 -4.53 7.55
N CYS A 474 -8.33 -3.97 8.74
CA CYS A 474 -9.36 -3.34 9.58
C CYS A 474 -9.53 -1.83 9.37
N ALA A 475 -8.81 -1.21 8.43
CA ALA A 475 -8.75 0.25 8.28
C ALA A 475 -10.13 0.91 8.12
N ALA A 476 -10.99 0.30 7.30
CA ALA A 476 -12.32 0.83 6.98
C ALA A 476 -13.29 0.70 8.17
N LEU A 477 -13.30 -0.45 8.84
CA LEU A 477 -14.12 -0.68 10.04
C LEU A 477 -13.66 0.21 11.20
N LEU A 478 -12.34 0.34 11.41
CA LEU A 478 -11.77 1.22 12.43
C LEU A 478 -12.21 2.66 12.23
N LYS A 479 -12.17 3.18 10.99
CA LYS A 479 -12.65 4.53 10.70
C LYS A 479 -14.13 4.70 11.06
N LYS A 480 -14.98 3.76 10.64
CA LYS A 480 -16.43 3.82 10.94
C LYS A 480 -16.72 3.79 12.45
N VAL A 481 -15.99 2.98 13.22
CA VAL A 481 -16.16 2.92 14.68
C VAL A 481 -15.64 4.18 15.36
N VAL A 482 -14.47 4.70 14.97
CA VAL A 482 -13.94 5.96 15.52
C VAL A 482 -14.90 7.11 15.24
N ASP A 483 -15.37 7.24 14.00
CA ASP A 483 -16.31 8.30 13.61
C ASP A 483 -17.61 8.21 14.43
N ALA A 484 -18.20 7.02 14.57
CA ALA A 484 -19.43 6.80 15.34
C ALA A 484 -19.27 7.01 16.86
N GLU A 485 -18.15 6.56 17.44
CA GLU A 485 -17.89 6.68 18.88
C GLU A 485 -17.52 8.11 19.31
N LEU A 486 -16.94 8.91 18.41
CA LEU A 486 -16.76 10.35 18.61
C LEU A 486 -18.12 11.06 18.56
N GLU A 487 -18.95 10.76 17.55
CA GLU A 487 -20.31 11.31 17.44
C GLU A 487 -21.18 10.98 18.67
N SER A 488 -21.13 9.73 19.17
CA SER A 488 -21.93 9.28 20.32
C SER A 488 -21.56 9.98 21.65
N ARG A 489 -20.30 10.40 21.79
CA ARG A 489 -19.80 11.15 22.97
C ARG A 489 -20.10 12.64 22.91
N GLY A 490 -20.85 13.09 21.88
CA GLY A 490 -21.08 14.51 21.65
C GLY A 490 -19.80 15.28 21.36
N VAL A 491 -18.71 14.58 21.01
CA VAL A 491 -17.56 15.20 20.38
C VAL A 491 -18.02 15.50 18.97
N GLU A 492 -18.28 16.77 18.70
CA GLU A 492 -18.42 17.24 17.32
C GLU A 492 -17.18 16.74 16.58
N VAL A 493 -17.34 15.78 15.67
CA VAL A 493 -16.24 15.34 14.82
C VAL A 493 -15.81 16.58 14.09
N ASP A 494 -14.66 17.13 14.48
CA ASP A 494 -14.24 18.42 13.98
C ASP A 494 -14.00 18.28 12.47
N ARG A 495 -14.98 18.72 11.67
CA ARG A 495 -14.92 18.71 10.21
C ARG A 495 -14.13 19.91 9.68
N SER A 496 -13.52 20.68 10.57
CA SER A 496 -12.58 21.74 10.23
C SER A 496 -11.53 21.24 9.25
N LEU A 497 -11.23 22.07 8.26
CA LEU A 497 -10.13 21.80 7.34
C LEU A 497 -8.79 21.67 8.08
N CYS A 498 -8.56 22.53 9.08
CA CYS A 498 -7.40 22.52 9.96
C CYS A 498 -7.63 23.50 11.13
N GLU A 499 -6.63 23.68 12.00
CA GLU A 499 -6.64 24.66 13.10
C GLU A 499 -6.97 26.11 12.67
N HIS A 500 -6.73 26.47 11.40
CA HIS A 500 -6.98 27.82 10.90
C HIS A 500 -8.44 28.08 10.48
N PHE A 501 -9.17 27.05 10.05
CA PHE A 501 -10.51 27.20 9.47
C PHE A 501 -11.47 26.21 10.10
N ALA A 502 -12.54 26.70 10.71
CA ALA A 502 -13.60 25.89 11.31
C ALA A 502 -14.56 25.22 10.29
N HIS A 503 -14.17 25.23 9.01
CA HIS A 503 -15.01 24.88 7.87
C HIS A 503 -14.43 23.73 7.09
N THR A 504 -15.28 22.92 6.47
CA THR A 504 -14.86 21.94 5.47
C THR A 504 -14.38 22.62 4.18
N ARG A 505 -13.69 21.87 3.30
CA ARG A 505 -13.34 22.39 1.97
C ARG A 505 -14.58 22.86 1.19
N GLN A 506 -15.68 22.09 1.24
CA GLN A 506 -16.92 22.39 0.52
C GLN A 506 -17.58 23.68 1.04
N GLU A 507 -17.57 23.89 2.34
CA GLU A 507 -18.05 25.13 2.97
C GLU A 507 -17.18 26.32 2.56
N LEU A 508 -15.85 26.20 2.63
CA LEU A 508 -14.94 27.26 2.19
C LEU A 508 -15.11 27.60 0.70
N TYR A 509 -15.31 26.60 -0.17
CA TYR A 509 -15.62 26.84 -1.58
C TYR A 509 -16.90 27.68 -1.72
N SER A 510 -17.93 27.33 -0.94
CA SER A 510 -19.22 28.04 -0.96
C SER A 510 -19.08 29.47 -0.45
N LEU A 511 -18.35 29.69 0.66
CA LEU A 511 -18.07 31.03 1.21
C LEU A 511 -17.32 31.90 0.20
N VAL A 512 -16.26 31.37 -0.41
CA VAL A 512 -15.49 32.07 -1.47
C VAL A 512 -16.40 32.51 -2.61
N ARG A 513 -17.27 31.62 -3.11
CA ARG A 513 -18.18 31.94 -4.22
C ARG A 513 -19.26 32.93 -3.84
N VAL A 514 -19.87 32.79 -2.67
CA VAL A 514 -21.01 33.63 -2.23
C VAL A 514 -20.54 35.04 -1.89
N GLU A 515 -19.39 35.17 -1.23
CA GLU A 515 -18.87 36.48 -0.80
C GLU A 515 -17.94 37.14 -1.83
N GLY A 516 -17.58 36.42 -2.90
CA GLY A 516 -16.69 36.95 -3.94
C GLY A 516 -15.24 37.15 -3.46
N ILE A 517 -14.76 36.28 -2.56
CA ILE A 517 -13.42 36.40 -1.96
C ILE A 517 -12.36 35.99 -2.98
N GLU A 518 -11.43 36.87 -3.32
CA GLU A 518 -10.41 36.59 -4.34
C GLU A 518 -9.04 36.24 -3.76
N THR A 519 -8.79 36.52 -2.47
CA THR A 519 -7.47 36.30 -1.86
C THR A 519 -7.52 35.47 -0.58
N PHE A 520 -6.41 34.78 -0.27
CA PHE A 520 -6.26 34.03 0.98
C PHE A 520 -6.32 34.95 2.21
N ALA A 521 -5.77 36.16 2.11
CA ALA A 521 -5.78 37.13 3.20
C ALA A 521 -7.21 37.57 3.55
N GLU A 522 -8.04 37.85 2.54
CA GLU A 522 -9.47 38.14 2.75
C GLU A 522 -10.20 36.97 3.39
N LEU A 523 -10.00 35.74 2.89
CA LEU A 523 -10.63 34.54 3.44
C LEU A 523 -10.22 34.29 4.89
N MET A 524 -8.93 34.46 5.21
CA MET A 524 -8.41 34.31 6.57
C MET A 524 -8.98 35.40 7.50
N ALA A 525 -9.09 36.63 7.01
CA ALA A 525 -9.62 37.74 7.79
C ALA A 525 -11.10 37.58 8.13
N SER A 526 -11.91 37.05 7.20
CA SER A 526 -13.36 36.89 7.40
C SER A 526 -13.75 35.57 8.06
N HIS A 527 -13.08 34.45 7.72
CA HIS A 527 -13.50 33.09 8.13
C HIS A 527 -12.41 32.29 8.84
N GLY A 528 -11.23 32.86 9.03
CA GLY A 528 -10.15 32.23 9.80
C GLY A 528 -10.39 32.34 11.31
N ARG A 529 -10.04 31.29 12.07
CA ARG A 529 -10.05 31.34 13.54
C ARG A 529 -9.08 32.39 14.09
N HIS A 530 -8.02 32.68 13.33
CA HIS A 530 -7.02 33.69 13.63
C HIS A 530 -6.80 34.56 12.38
N PRO A 531 -7.40 35.76 12.31
CA PRO A 531 -7.37 36.64 11.13
C PRO A 531 -5.97 36.98 10.60
N ASP A 532 -4.97 37.06 11.48
CA ASP A 532 -3.58 37.40 11.14
C ASP A 532 -2.69 36.16 10.89
N ALA A 533 -3.24 34.96 10.88
CA ALA A 533 -2.45 33.74 10.71
C ALA A 533 -1.96 33.58 9.26
N LEU A 534 -0.73 33.11 9.12
CA LEU A 534 -0.13 32.86 7.80
C LEU A 534 -0.70 31.61 7.11
N GLY A 535 -1.41 30.73 7.83
CA GLY A 535 -1.90 29.44 7.34
C GLY A 535 -0.85 28.32 7.38
N CYS A 536 -1.30 27.07 7.30
CA CYS A 536 -0.47 25.86 7.30
C CYS A 536 -0.40 25.16 5.94
N GLU A 537 0.33 24.04 5.89
CA GLU A 537 0.48 23.15 4.73
C GLU A 537 -0.83 22.48 4.27
N ILE A 538 -1.90 22.54 5.07
CA ILE A 538 -3.22 22.00 4.68
C ILE A 538 -4.07 23.09 4.04
N CYS A 539 -4.28 24.23 4.71
CA CYS A 539 -5.22 25.24 4.23
C CYS A 539 -4.69 26.04 3.04
N LYS A 540 -3.37 26.31 2.97
CA LYS A 540 -2.77 27.04 1.85
C LYS A 540 -3.05 26.40 0.49
N PRO A 541 -2.67 25.13 0.23
CA PRO A 541 -2.94 24.50 -1.05
C PRO A 541 -4.43 24.25 -1.28
N ALA A 542 -5.21 23.96 -0.23
CA ALA A 542 -6.66 23.78 -0.37
C ALA A 542 -7.35 25.07 -0.83
N VAL A 543 -7.06 26.20 -0.19
CA VAL A 543 -7.62 27.51 -0.57
C VAL A 543 -7.04 27.98 -1.91
N GLY A 544 -5.75 27.77 -2.17
CA GLY A 544 -5.15 28.05 -3.48
C GLY A 544 -5.87 27.31 -4.62
N SER A 545 -6.21 26.04 -4.40
CA SER A 545 -7.03 25.25 -5.33
C SER A 545 -8.45 25.80 -5.47
N ILE A 546 -9.12 26.19 -4.36
CA ILE A 546 -10.46 26.80 -4.39
C ILE A 546 -10.44 28.09 -5.21
N LEU A 547 -9.55 29.03 -4.87
CA LEU A 547 -9.44 30.33 -5.56
C LEU A 547 -9.16 30.16 -7.06
N ALA A 548 -8.25 29.24 -7.42
CA ALA A 548 -7.96 28.97 -8.83
C ALA A 548 -9.15 28.35 -9.57
N SER A 549 -9.91 27.45 -8.92
CA SER A 549 -11.13 26.87 -9.50
C SER A 549 -12.28 27.88 -9.58
N CYS A 550 -12.28 28.88 -8.69
CA CYS A 550 -13.30 29.91 -8.67
C CYS A 550 -13.06 31.00 -9.71
N TRP A 551 -11.85 31.56 -9.72
CA TRP A 551 -11.56 32.82 -10.38
C TRP A 551 -10.54 32.72 -11.52
N ASN A 552 -9.86 31.58 -11.61
CA ASN A 552 -8.80 31.26 -12.57
C ASN A 552 -7.74 32.37 -12.73
N ALA A 553 -7.44 33.08 -11.64
CA ALA A 553 -6.38 34.07 -11.62
C ALA A 553 -5.00 33.37 -11.70
N PRO A 554 -3.99 33.98 -12.34
CA PRO A 554 -2.68 33.34 -12.51
C PRO A 554 -2.07 32.94 -11.16
N ILE A 555 -1.67 31.67 -11.03
CA ILE A 555 -1.02 31.15 -9.81
C ILE A 555 0.35 31.79 -9.55
N THR A 556 0.89 32.47 -10.56
CA THR A 556 2.18 33.18 -10.53
C THR A 556 2.09 34.59 -9.97
N GLU A 557 0.91 35.06 -9.60
CA GLU A 557 0.74 36.32 -8.87
C GLU A 557 1.28 36.22 -7.45
N SER A 558 1.81 37.31 -6.91
CA SER A 558 2.48 37.33 -5.61
C SER A 558 1.58 36.90 -4.45
N SER A 559 0.26 37.11 -4.56
CA SER A 559 -0.74 36.67 -3.59
C SER A 559 -1.00 35.16 -3.62
N HIS A 560 -0.75 34.48 -4.74
CA HIS A 560 -1.06 33.07 -4.93
C HIS A 560 0.14 32.14 -4.77
N ILE A 561 1.36 32.62 -5.05
CA ILE A 561 2.59 31.83 -4.93
C ILE A 561 2.72 31.16 -3.55
N PRO A 562 2.52 31.86 -2.41
CA PRO A 562 2.68 31.23 -1.09
C PRO A 562 1.66 30.12 -0.80
N LEU A 563 0.62 30.00 -1.62
CA LEU A 563 -0.44 28.99 -1.49
C LEU A 563 -0.12 27.71 -2.26
N GLN A 564 0.80 27.76 -3.23
CA GLN A 564 1.07 26.65 -4.12
C GLN A 564 2.01 25.63 -3.49
N ASP A 565 1.86 24.38 -3.89
CA ASP A 565 2.87 23.36 -3.63
C ASP A 565 4.12 23.61 -4.50
N THR A 566 5.18 22.84 -4.26
CA THR A 566 6.45 22.97 -4.98
C THR A 566 6.28 22.86 -6.50
N ASN A 567 5.42 21.96 -6.97
CA ASN A 567 5.28 21.69 -8.41
C ASN A 567 4.53 22.83 -9.11
N ASP A 568 3.47 23.36 -8.49
CA ASP A 568 2.74 24.52 -8.99
C ASP A 568 3.56 25.81 -8.88
N THR A 569 4.35 25.98 -7.82
CA THR A 569 5.25 27.13 -7.63
C THR A 569 6.26 27.26 -8.78
N PHE A 570 6.84 26.14 -9.21
CA PHE A 570 7.84 26.09 -10.29
C PHE A 570 7.26 25.69 -11.66
N MET A 571 5.94 25.48 -11.74
CA MET A 571 5.25 25.09 -12.97
C MET A 571 5.94 23.91 -13.69
N ALA A 572 6.44 22.94 -12.90
CA ALA A 572 7.17 21.76 -13.35
C ALA A 572 7.18 20.69 -12.23
N ASN A 573 7.18 19.39 -12.57
CA ASN A 573 7.28 18.35 -11.54
C ASN A 573 8.73 18.16 -11.12
N MET A 574 9.00 18.24 -9.82
CA MET A 574 10.31 17.91 -9.25
C MET A 574 10.60 16.40 -9.34
N GLN A 575 11.82 16.04 -9.68
CA GLN A 575 12.34 14.68 -9.82
C GLN A 575 13.17 14.28 -8.60
N LYS A 576 13.51 12.98 -8.49
CA LYS A 576 14.22 12.41 -7.33
C LYS A 576 15.56 13.06 -7.00
N ASN A 577 16.26 13.61 -8.00
CA ASN A 577 17.56 14.27 -7.86
C ASN A 577 17.44 15.81 -7.86
N GLY A 578 16.26 16.38 -7.63
CA GLY A 578 16.06 17.82 -7.60
C GLY A 578 15.90 18.50 -8.97
N THR A 579 16.04 17.76 -10.08
CA THR A 579 15.72 18.27 -11.44
C THR A 579 14.21 18.34 -11.69
N TYR A 580 13.80 18.85 -12.84
CA TYR A 580 12.41 19.12 -13.19
C TYR A 580 12.00 18.49 -14.52
N SER A 581 10.71 18.20 -14.67
CA SER A 581 10.12 17.75 -15.94
C SER A 581 9.47 18.91 -16.70
N VAL A 582 9.68 18.96 -18.01
CA VAL A 582 8.99 19.86 -18.94
C VAL A 582 8.06 19.04 -19.83
N VAL A 583 6.78 19.39 -19.84
CA VAL A 583 5.75 18.66 -20.60
C VAL A 583 4.90 19.67 -21.39
N PRO A 584 5.22 19.92 -22.67
CA PRO A 584 4.38 20.77 -23.52
C PRO A 584 3.02 20.13 -23.77
N ARG A 585 2.01 20.95 -24.01
CA ARG A 585 0.66 20.49 -24.37
C ARG A 585 0.64 20.00 -25.82
N ILE A 586 0.11 18.80 -26.03
CA ILE A 586 -0.11 18.19 -27.35
C ILE A 586 -1.57 17.70 -27.38
N PRO A 587 -2.52 18.57 -27.78
CA PRO A 587 -3.95 18.26 -27.71
C PRO A 587 -4.31 17.00 -28.48
N GLY A 588 -4.99 16.05 -27.83
CA GLY A 588 -5.38 14.77 -28.46
C GLY A 588 -4.23 13.90 -28.95
N GLY A 589 -2.97 14.25 -28.67
CA GLY A 589 -1.79 13.62 -29.27
C GLY A 589 -1.48 14.06 -30.71
N GLU A 590 -2.16 15.08 -31.24
CA GLU A 590 -1.94 15.57 -32.60
C GLU A 590 -0.76 16.56 -32.64
N ILE A 591 0.26 16.24 -33.42
CA ILE A 591 1.50 17.02 -33.52
C ILE A 591 2.01 17.09 -34.96
N THR A 592 2.44 18.28 -35.38
CA THR A 592 3.06 18.47 -36.71
C THR A 592 4.53 18.02 -36.71
N PRO A 593 5.09 17.65 -37.88
CA PRO A 593 6.51 17.31 -37.99
C PRO A 593 7.45 18.42 -37.47
N ASP A 594 7.17 19.69 -37.77
CA ASP A 594 8.00 20.83 -37.32
C ASP A 594 8.01 20.95 -35.79
N LYS A 595 6.85 20.76 -35.14
CA LYS A 595 6.73 20.77 -33.67
C LYS A 595 7.48 19.59 -33.04
N LEU A 596 7.45 18.41 -33.68
CA LEU A 596 8.20 17.25 -33.23
C LEU A 596 9.72 17.46 -33.35
N ILE A 597 10.17 18.07 -34.44
CA ILE A 597 11.58 18.47 -34.64
C ILE A 597 12.00 19.45 -33.55
N ALA A 598 11.19 20.48 -33.26
CA ALA A 598 11.48 21.47 -32.23
C ALA A 598 11.65 20.82 -30.84
N ILE A 599 10.76 19.90 -30.43
CA ILE A 599 10.93 19.14 -29.18
C ILE A 599 12.25 18.34 -29.19
N GLY A 600 12.58 17.69 -30.31
CA GLY A 600 13.82 16.92 -30.44
C GLY A 600 15.08 17.78 -30.36
N GLU A 601 15.07 18.97 -30.95
CA GLU A 601 16.18 19.93 -30.87
C GLU A 601 16.38 20.47 -29.46
N ILE A 602 15.27 20.83 -28.79
CA ILE A 602 15.29 21.28 -27.39
C ILE A 602 15.79 20.16 -26.47
N GLY A 603 15.25 18.95 -26.60
CA GLY A 603 15.68 17.79 -25.83
C GLY A 603 17.18 17.49 -25.99
N LYS A 604 17.73 17.63 -27.21
CA LYS A 604 19.17 17.50 -27.45
C LYS A 604 19.99 18.63 -26.82
N ARG A 605 19.54 19.88 -26.96
CA ARG A 605 20.27 21.07 -26.50
C ARG A 605 20.48 21.06 -24.98
N TYR A 606 19.44 20.72 -24.24
CA TYR A 606 19.46 20.68 -22.77
C TYR A 606 19.73 19.26 -22.23
N ASN A 607 20.12 18.32 -23.09
CA ASN A 607 20.42 16.93 -22.74
C ASN A 607 19.32 16.26 -21.88
N LEU A 608 18.06 16.37 -22.31
CA LEU A 608 16.89 15.92 -21.55
C LEU A 608 16.49 14.49 -21.92
N TYR A 609 16.18 13.67 -20.91
CA TYR A 609 15.54 12.37 -21.13
C TYR A 609 14.14 12.59 -21.71
N THR A 610 13.81 11.90 -22.80
CA THR A 610 12.60 12.11 -23.60
C THR A 610 11.75 10.83 -23.63
N LYS A 611 10.46 10.93 -23.29
CA LYS A 611 9.56 9.78 -23.23
C LYS A 611 8.14 10.10 -23.69
N ILE A 612 7.58 9.24 -24.54
CA ILE A 612 6.16 9.26 -24.89
C ILE A 612 5.35 8.65 -23.74
N THR A 613 4.27 9.33 -23.35
CA THR A 613 3.41 8.90 -22.24
C THR A 613 2.10 8.29 -22.72
N GLY A 614 1.42 7.55 -21.84
CA GLY A 614 0.09 7.02 -22.11
C GLY A 614 -1.00 8.09 -22.29
N GLY A 615 -0.70 9.37 -22.04
CA GLY A 615 -1.58 10.51 -22.37
C GLY A 615 -1.35 11.07 -23.77
N GLN A 616 -0.56 10.40 -24.62
CA GLN A 616 -0.17 10.89 -25.95
C GLN A 616 0.61 12.22 -25.89
N ARG A 617 1.49 12.34 -24.89
CA ARG A 617 2.38 13.50 -24.72
C ARG A 617 3.84 13.07 -24.74
N ILE A 618 4.72 14.04 -24.92
CA ILE A 618 6.16 13.87 -24.83
C ILE A 618 6.66 14.58 -23.56
N ASP A 619 7.19 13.81 -22.63
CA ASP A 619 7.76 14.32 -21.39
C ASP A 619 9.28 14.46 -21.57
N LEU A 620 9.82 15.61 -21.17
CA LEU A 620 11.25 15.91 -21.09
C LEU A 620 11.66 15.96 -19.61
N PHE A 621 12.70 15.24 -19.21
CA PHE A 621 13.14 15.14 -17.81
C PHE A 621 14.62 15.52 -17.67
N GLY A 622 14.98 16.03 -16.50
CA GLY A 622 16.36 16.36 -16.16
C GLY A 622 16.69 17.85 -16.26
N ALA A 623 15.70 18.71 -16.54
CA ALA A 623 15.91 20.15 -16.61
C ALA A 623 16.25 20.72 -15.23
N GLN A 624 17.26 21.56 -15.15
CA GLN A 624 17.57 22.31 -13.95
C GLN A 624 16.63 23.50 -13.79
N LEU A 625 16.50 24.00 -12.55
CA LEU A 625 15.57 25.08 -12.23
C LEU A 625 15.78 26.33 -13.11
N HIS A 626 17.05 26.69 -13.36
CA HIS A 626 17.42 27.86 -14.17
C HIS A 626 17.23 27.68 -15.67
N GLU A 627 17.14 26.45 -16.15
CA GLU A 627 16.92 26.15 -17.57
C GLU A 627 15.44 26.25 -17.94
N LEU A 628 14.52 26.17 -16.98
CA LEU A 628 13.08 26.16 -17.24
C LEU A 628 12.61 27.38 -18.06
N PRO A 629 12.97 28.64 -17.73
CA PRO A 629 12.57 29.79 -18.55
C PRO A 629 13.06 29.72 -20.00
N ASP A 630 14.30 29.27 -20.22
CA ASP A 630 14.89 29.20 -21.56
C ASP A 630 14.22 28.12 -22.40
N ILE A 631 14.05 26.92 -21.82
CA ILE A 631 13.33 25.81 -22.46
C ILE A 631 11.91 26.22 -22.83
N TRP A 632 11.17 26.86 -21.92
CA TRP A 632 9.79 27.29 -22.19
C TRP A 632 9.70 28.43 -23.19
N SER A 633 10.68 29.34 -23.23
CA SER A 633 10.76 30.38 -24.26
C SER A 633 10.85 29.76 -25.66
N GLU A 634 11.68 28.73 -25.83
CA GLU A 634 11.81 28.02 -27.11
C GLU A 634 10.56 27.23 -27.48
N LEU A 635 9.96 26.51 -26.51
CA LEU A 635 8.71 25.77 -26.73
C LEU A 635 7.56 26.71 -27.15
N ILE A 636 7.42 27.85 -26.49
CA ILE A 636 6.38 28.84 -26.82
C ILE A 636 6.64 29.46 -28.20
N ALA A 637 7.90 29.75 -28.55
CA ALA A 637 8.27 30.22 -29.89
C ALA A 637 7.93 29.17 -30.98
N ALA A 638 8.02 27.88 -30.67
CA ALA A 638 7.56 26.78 -31.53
C ALA A 638 6.03 26.55 -31.51
N GLY A 639 5.28 27.36 -30.76
CA GLY A 639 3.82 27.31 -30.70
C GLY A 639 3.26 26.26 -29.76
N PHE A 640 3.98 25.91 -28.70
CA PHE A 640 3.46 25.08 -27.60
C PHE A 640 2.89 25.93 -26.46
N GLU A 641 1.98 25.32 -25.70
CA GLU A 641 1.49 25.82 -24.42
C GLU A 641 1.93 24.89 -23.28
N THR A 642 1.79 25.34 -22.04
CA THR A 642 2.03 24.47 -20.87
C THR A 642 1.04 23.30 -20.80
N GLY A 643 1.58 22.09 -20.64
CA GLY A 643 0.79 20.88 -20.44
C GLY A 643 0.17 20.76 -19.06
N HIS A 644 0.54 21.61 -18.09
CA HIS A 644 0.08 21.54 -16.70
C HIS A 644 0.27 20.15 -16.05
N ALA A 645 1.29 19.39 -16.47
CA ALA A 645 1.57 18.06 -15.95
C ALA A 645 1.95 18.07 -14.46
N TYR A 646 2.33 19.24 -13.92
CA TYR A 646 2.63 19.50 -12.52
C TYR A 646 1.38 19.67 -11.66
N GLY A 647 0.37 20.32 -12.21
CA GLY A 647 -0.82 20.71 -11.48
C GLY A 647 -1.81 19.59 -11.13
N LYS A 648 -2.68 19.91 -10.17
CA LYS A 648 -4.01 19.28 -10.02
C LYS A 648 -5.00 19.97 -10.95
N SER A 649 -4.88 19.63 -12.23
CA SER A 649 -5.67 20.22 -13.31
C SER A 649 -6.03 19.18 -14.37
N THR A 650 -6.72 19.61 -15.44
CA THR A 650 -6.89 18.82 -16.66
C THR A 650 -5.54 18.49 -17.29
N ARG A 651 -5.12 17.24 -17.11
CA ARG A 651 -3.79 16.78 -17.53
C ARG A 651 -3.72 16.29 -18.95
N THR A 652 -4.78 15.74 -19.53
CA THR A 652 -4.74 15.20 -20.89
C THR A 652 -6.14 14.87 -21.37
N VAL A 653 -6.38 15.01 -22.67
CA VAL A 653 -7.50 14.39 -23.38
C VAL A 653 -6.92 13.42 -24.40
N LYS A 654 -6.96 12.12 -24.10
CA LYS A 654 -6.43 11.08 -25.01
C LYS A 654 -7.45 10.82 -26.11
N SER A 655 -7.02 10.70 -27.37
CA SER A 655 -7.92 10.41 -28.49
C SER A 655 -7.45 9.25 -29.34
N CYS A 656 -8.37 8.61 -30.04
CA CYS A 656 -8.03 7.76 -31.19
C CYS A 656 -8.13 8.57 -32.49
N ILE A 657 -7.64 8.02 -33.59
CA ILE A 657 -7.59 8.72 -34.87
C ILE A 657 -8.98 8.98 -35.53
N GLY A 658 -10.07 8.52 -34.90
CA GLY A 658 -11.45 8.85 -35.28
C GLY A 658 -11.88 8.38 -36.67
N SER A 659 -13.02 8.87 -37.14
CA SER A 659 -13.53 8.64 -38.50
C SER A 659 -12.67 9.25 -39.61
N THR A 660 -11.75 10.16 -39.25
CA THR A 660 -10.81 10.80 -40.17
C THR A 660 -9.89 9.79 -40.87
N TRP A 661 -9.45 8.75 -40.15
CA TRP A 661 -8.53 7.74 -40.70
C TRP A 661 -8.91 6.29 -40.36
N CYS A 662 -9.59 6.04 -39.24
CA CYS A 662 -9.92 4.67 -38.83
C CYS A 662 -11.13 4.17 -39.61
N ARG A 663 -11.01 3.01 -40.26
CA ARG A 663 -12.14 2.34 -40.95
C ARG A 663 -13.36 2.03 -40.07
N TYR A 664 -13.17 2.04 -38.75
CA TYR A 664 -14.23 1.78 -37.75
C TYR A 664 -14.68 3.06 -37.04
N GLY A 665 -14.05 4.20 -37.32
CA GLY A 665 -14.43 5.46 -36.69
C GLY A 665 -15.83 5.86 -37.15
N VAL A 666 -16.72 6.06 -36.17
CA VAL A 666 -18.10 6.49 -36.36
C VAL A 666 -18.15 8.02 -36.39
N GLN A 667 -17.44 8.68 -35.48
CA GLN A 667 -17.35 10.14 -35.41
C GLN A 667 -15.90 10.62 -35.27
N ASP A 668 -15.71 11.93 -35.46
CA ASP A 668 -14.41 12.59 -35.37
C ASP A 668 -14.00 12.80 -33.91
N SER A 669 -13.44 11.75 -33.30
CA SER A 669 -12.90 11.83 -31.94
C SER A 669 -11.72 12.78 -31.82
N MET A 670 -11.02 13.10 -32.92
CA MET A 670 -9.89 14.02 -32.86
C MET A 670 -10.41 15.44 -32.64
N ALA A 671 -11.31 15.92 -33.49
CA ALA A 671 -11.93 17.23 -33.35
C ALA A 671 -12.56 17.42 -31.97
N MET A 672 -13.33 16.43 -31.48
CA MET A 672 -13.92 16.47 -30.16
C MET A 672 -12.87 16.49 -29.04
N ALA A 673 -11.80 15.69 -29.12
CA ALA A 673 -10.73 15.73 -28.13
C ALA A 673 -10.00 17.09 -28.08
N LEU A 674 -9.76 17.71 -29.24
CA LEU A 674 -9.20 19.06 -29.32
C LEU A 674 -10.11 20.09 -28.65
N THR A 675 -11.42 20.04 -28.95
CA THR A 675 -12.42 20.92 -28.32
C THR A 675 -12.44 20.78 -26.80
N LEU A 676 -12.47 19.55 -26.27
CA LEU A 676 -12.46 19.33 -24.82
C LEU A 676 -11.13 19.72 -24.19
N GLU A 677 -10.00 19.48 -24.86
CA GLU A 677 -8.69 19.86 -24.32
C GLU A 677 -8.50 21.38 -24.28
N ASP A 678 -8.97 22.09 -25.32
CA ASP A 678 -8.90 23.53 -25.39
C ASP A 678 -9.88 24.20 -24.42
N ARG A 679 -11.08 23.64 -24.23
CA ARG A 679 -12.06 24.15 -23.26
C ARG A 679 -11.57 23.98 -21.81
N TYR A 680 -11.07 22.80 -21.44
CA TYR A 680 -10.76 22.50 -20.04
C TYR A 680 -9.28 22.68 -19.66
N LYS A 681 -8.44 23.23 -20.54
CA LYS A 681 -7.05 23.56 -20.19
C LYS A 681 -7.01 24.60 -19.06
N GLY A 682 -6.06 24.42 -18.14
CA GLY A 682 -5.91 25.29 -16.98
C GLY A 682 -6.94 25.08 -15.86
N LEU A 683 -8.05 24.36 -16.09
CA LEU A 683 -9.04 24.05 -15.05
C LEU A 683 -8.36 23.36 -13.86
N ARG A 684 -8.31 24.05 -12.72
CA ARG A 684 -7.86 23.51 -11.43
C ARG A 684 -9.02 22.79 -10.75
N SER A 685 -8.69 21.74 -10.02
CA SER A 685 -9.67 20.87 -9.39
C SER A 685 -9.09 20.21 -8.13
N PRO A 686 -9.93 19.64 -7.23
CA PRO A 686 -9.45 19.00 -6.01
C PRO A 686 -8.35 17.96 -6.26
N HIS A 687 -8.40 17.27 -7.41
CA HIS A 687 -7.32 16.43 -7.90
C HIS A 687 -7.19 16.51 -9.43
N LYS A 688 -6.06 16.02 -9.99
CA LYS A 688 -5.81 15.93 -11.44
C LYS A 688 -6.92 15.17 -12.18
N LEU A 689 -7.31 15.68 -13.35
CA LEU A 689 -8.35 15.12 -14.22
C LEU A 689 -7.72 14.57 -15.51
N LYS A 690 -8.26 13.45 -15.99
CA LYS A 690 -7.92 12.86 -17.28
C LYS A 690 -9.20 12.61 -18.07
N PHE A 691 -9.11 12.83 -19.37
CA PHE A 691 -10.21 12.63 -20.30
C PHE A 691 -9.77 11.69 -21.41
N ALA A 692 -10.73 11.06 -22.08
CA ALA A 692 -10.45 10.42 -23.35
C ALA A 692 -11.68 10.37 -24.26
N VAL A 693 -11.44 10.45 -25.58
CA VAL A 693 -12.46 10.45 -26.62
C VAL A 693 -12.16 9.33 -27.62
N SER A 694 -13.10 8.39 -27.75
CA SER A 694 -13.02 7.30 -28.71
C SER A 694 -14.04 7.48 -29.81
N GLY A 695 -13.60 7.39 -31.07
CA GLY A 695 -14.47 7.53 -32.24
C GLY A 695 -15.34 6.31 -32.53
N CYS A 696 -15.25 5.24 -31.72
CA CYS A 696 -16.14 4.08 -31.76
C CYS A 696 -16.03 3.24 -30.48
N THR A 697 -16.89 2.24 -30.33
CA THR A 697 -16.95 1.31 -29.18
C THR A 697 -15.74 0.39 -29.02
N ARG A 698 -14.81 0.35 -29.99
CA ARG A 698 -13.52 -0.34 -29.84
C ARG A 698 -12.56 0.39 -28.90
N GLU A 699 -12.86 1.63 -28.57
CA GLU A 699 -12.36 2.30 -27.37
C GLU A 699 -10.82 2.47 -27.31
N CYS A 700 -10.15 2.65 -28.45
CA CYS A 700 -8.69 2.75 -28.49
C CYS A 700 -8.09 3.90 -27.62
N ALA A 701 -8.92 4.86 -27.19
CA ALA A 701 -8.50 5.94 -26.30
C ALA A 701 -8.61 5.60 -24.80
N GLU A 702 -9.10 4.42 -24.40
CA GLU A 702 -9.29 4.04 -22.98
C GLU A 702 -10.19 5.03 -22.19
N ALA A 703 -11.20 5.63 -22.85
CA ALA A 703 -12.29 6.43 -22.29
C ALA A 703 -12.83 5.93 -20.94
N GLN A 704 -13.11 4.64 -20.79
CA GLN A 704 -13.69 4.08 -19.57
C GLN A 704 -12.68 4.01 -18.40
N SER A 705 -11.41 4.31 -18.61
CA SER A 705 -10.40 4.38 -17.52
C SER A 705 -10.16 5.80 -17.00
N LYS A 706 -10.85 6.81 -17.55
CA LYS A 706 -10.61 8.24 -17.30
C LYS A 706 -11.70 8.86 -16.43
N ASP A 707 -11.41 10.02 -15.85
CA ASP A 707 -12.38 10.77 -15.04
C ASP A 707 -13.60 11.18 -15.89
N VAL A 708 -13.37 11.49 -17.17
CA VAL A 708 -14.38 11.73 -18.21
C VAL A 708 -14.04 10.92 -19.47
N GLY A 709 -14.92 10.00 -19.86
CA GLY A 709 -14.80 9.19 -21.05
C GLY A 709 -15.89 9.52 -22.07
N VAL A 710 -15.53 9.69 -23.33
CA VAL A 710 -16.48 9.98 -24.41
C VAL A 710 -16.32 8.92 -25.49
N ILE A 711 -17.41 8.26 -25.88
CA ILE A 711 -17.40 7.21 -26.90
C ILE A 711 -18.48 7.49 -27.93
N ALA A 712 -18.08 7.57 -29.20
CA ALA A 712 -19.01 7.82 -30.30
C ALA A 712 -20.01 6.67 -30.50
N THR A 713 -21.24 7.05 -30.80
CA THR A 713 -22.32 6.19 -31.29
C THR A 713 -22.80 6.69 -32.67
N GLU A 714 -23.73 5.97 -33.29
CA GLU A 714 -24.36 6.40 -34.54
C GLU A 714 -25.24 7.65 -34.37
N ASN A 715 -25.70 7.92 -33.14
CA ASN A 715 -26.65 8.99 -32.84
C ASN A 715 -26.02 10.18 -32.07
N GLY A 716 -24.76 10.07 -31.64
CA GLY A 716 -24.11 11.10 -30.82
C GLY A 716 -22.97 10.52 -29.97
N TRP A 717 -22.87 10.98 -28.73
CA TRP A 717 -21.81 10.60 -27.80
C TRP A 717 -22.36 9.96 -26.54
N ASN A 718 -21.80 8.80 -26.18
CA ASN A 718 -21.95 8.25 -24.84
C ASN A 718 -20.92 8.88 -23.92
N LEU A 719 -21.40 9.48 -22.83
CA LEU A 719 -20.59 10.07 -21.78
C LEU A 719 -20.46 9.09 -20.61
N TYR A 720 -19.23 8.85 -20.18
CA TYR A 720 -18.87 8.05 -19.03
C TYR A 720 -18.13 8.92 -18.02
N VAL A 721 -18.37 8.72 -16.72
CA VAL A 721 -17.75 9.54 -15.66
C VAL A 721 -17.19 8.69 -14.51
N CYS A 722 -16.29 9.29 -13.73
CA CYS A 722 -15.76 8.72 -12.49
C CYS A 722 -14.88 7.46 -12.64
N GLY A 723 -14.19 7.31 -13.77
CA GLY A 723 -13.18 6.26 -13.97
C GLY A 723 -11.81 6.61 -13.35
N ASN A 724 -10.96 5.61 -13.17
CA ASN A 724 -9.62 5.78 -12.61
C ASN A 724 -8.64 4.71 -13.11
N GLY A 725 -7.56 5.09 -13.79
CA GLY A 725 -6.41 4.22 -14.11
C GLY A 725 -5.28 4.29 -13.08
N GLY A 726 -5.57 4.30 -11.77
CA GLY A 726 -4.59 4.44 -10.68
C GLY A 726 -4.38 3.15 -9.87
N MET A 727 -3.86 3.29 -8.64
CA MET A 727 -3.60 2.17 -7.70
C MET A 727 -4.82 1.26 -7.46
N ARG A 728 -6.02 1.85 -7.48
CA ARG A 728 -7.31 1.14 -7.49
C ARG A 728 -7.99 1.42 -8.83
N PRO A 729 -7.75 0.59 -9.87
CA PRO A 729 -8.36 0.80 -11.16
C PRO A 729 -9.88 0.68 -11.05
N ARG A 730 -10.60 1.55 -11.75
CA ARG A 730 -12.07 1.59 -11.76
C ARG A 730 -12.54 2.02 -13.14
N HIS A 731 -13.52 1.30 -13.69
CA HIS A 731 -14.19 1.74 -14.91
C HIS A 731 -15.12 2.93 -14.62
N ALA A 732 -15.16 3.88 -15.53
CA ALA A 732 -16.12 4.96 -15.58
C ALA A 732 -17.51 4.37 -15.86
N GLU A 733 -18.52 4.95 -15.24
CA GLU A 733 -19.90 4.51 -15.39
C GLU A 733 -20.59 5.28 -16.52
N LEU A 734 -21.45 4.60 -17.28
CA LEU A 734 -22.25 5.24 -18.33
C LEU A 734 -23.20 6.27 -17.70
N PHE A 735 -22.99 7.54 -18.06
CA PHE A 735 -23.68 8.67 -17.48
C PHE A 735 -24.86 9.13 -18.34
N ALA A 736 -24.63 9.30 -19.64
CA ALA A 736 -25.63 9.69 -20.62
C ALA A 736 -25.28 9.12 -21.99
N THR A 737 -26.30 8.94 -22.84
CA THR A 737 -26.16 8.32 -24.16
C THR A 737 -26.62 9.25 -25.27
N ASP A 738 -26.05 9.08 -26.46
CA ASP A 738 -26.49 9.75 -27.69
C ASP A 738 -26.59 11.29 -27.58
N LEU A 739 -25.66 11.91 -26.85
CA LEU A 739 -25.58 13.35 -26.72
C LEU A 739 -25.04 13.98 -28.00
N ASP A 740 -25.62 15.08 -28.45
CA ASP A 740 -24.99 15.98 -29.41
C ASP A 740 -23.79 16.74 -28.77
N ASP A 741 -22.98 17.42 -29.58
CA ASP A 741 -21.77 18.11 -29.13
C ASP A 741 -22.04 19.18 -28.05
N GLU A 742 -23.13 19.95 -28.19
CA GLU A 742 -23.49 21.02 -27.26
C GLU A 742 -23.97 20.43 -25.93
N SER A 743 -24.87 19.45 -25.99
CA SER A 743 -25.38 18.73 -24.82
C SER A 743 -24.26 17.97 -24.08
N LEU A 744 -23.29 17.41 -24.80
CA LEU A 744 -22.10 16.77 -24.22
C LEU A 744 -21.27 17.76 -23.40
N ILE A 745 -20.90 18.89 -24.01
CA ILE A 745 -20.08 19.93 -23.35
C ILE A 745 -20.82 20.47 -22.12
N ARG A 746 -22.11 20.80 -22.25
CA ARG A 746 -22.94 21.28 -21.14
C ARG A 746 -22.96 20.30 -19.97
N THR A 747 -23.11 19.01 -20.26
CA THR A 747 -23.14 17.96 -19.23
C THR A 747 -21.79 17.82 -18.53
N ILE A 748 -20.68 17.89 -19.28
CA ILE A 748 -19.33 17.84 -18.71
C ILE A 748 -19.06 19.08 -17.84
N ASP A 749 -19.46 20.28 -18.28
CA ASP A 749 -19.29 21.53 -17.51
C ASP A 749 -19.95 21.41 -16.14
N ARG A 750 -21.23 21.01 -16.12
CA ARG A 750 -22.00 20.78 -14.90
C ARG A 750 -21.34 19.74 -14.00
N PHE A 751 -20.96 18.59 -14.56
CA PHE A 751 -20.30 17.51 -13.81
C PHE A 751 -19.02 17.99 -13.13
N LEU A 752 -18.13 18.65 -13.89
CA LEU A 752 -16.85 19.12 -13.39
C LEU A 752 -17.01 20.19 -12.31
N MET A 753 -17.90 21.17 -12.52
CA MET A 753 -18.14 22.23 -11.53
C MET A 753 -18.81 21.69 -10.27
N PHE A 754 -19.73 20.73 -10.40
CA PHE A 754 -20.34 20.10 -9.24
C PHE A 754 -19.34 19.26 -8.44
N TYR A 755 -18.48 18.49 -9.11
CA TYR A 755 -17.35 17.79 -8.48
C TYR A 755 -16.41 18.76 -7.76
N ILE A 756 -15.98 19.84 -8.43
CA ILE A 756 -15.08 20.85 -7.86
C ILE A 756 -15.69 21.49 -6.61
N ARG A 757 -17.00 21.74 -6.62
CA ARG A 757 -17.76 22.34 -5.52
C ARG A 757 -17.86 21.41 -4.31
N THR A 758 -18.06 20.11 -4.52
CA THR A 758 -18.51 19.19 -3.45
C THR A 758 -17.41 18.22 -2.98
N ALA A 759 -16.39 17.94 -3.79
CA ALA A 759 -15.35 17.00 -3.41
C ALA A 759 -14.41 17.55 -2.33
N ASP A 760 -13.81 16.66 -1.56
CA ASP A 760 -12.81 16.99 -0.55
C ASP A 760 -11.41 17.18 -1.18
N ARG A 761 -10.45 17.67 -0.39
CA ARG A 761 -9.06 17.92 -0.81
C ARG A 761 -8.42 16.64 -1.35
N LEU A 762 -7.73 16.75 -2.50
CA LEU A 762 -7.02 15.64 -3.13
C LEU A 762 -7.89 14.40 -3.43
N GLN A 763 -9.22 14.54 -3.43
CA GLN A 763 -10.15 13.45 -3.70
C GLN A 763 -10.33 13.24 -5.21
N ARG A 764 -10.17 12.00 -5.70
CA ARG A 764 -10.44 11.64 -7.10
C ARG A 764 -11.95 11.57 -7.37
N THR A 765 -12.38 11.84 -8.60
CA THR A 765 -13.78 11.70 -9.04
C THR A 765 -14.39 10.33 -8.69
N SER A 766 -13.62 9.25 -8.86
CA SER A 766 -14.04 7.89 -8.51
C SER A 766 -14.36 7.72 -7.02
N VAL A 767 -13.48 8.22 -6.14
CA VAL A 767 -13.63 8.13 -4.68
C VAL A 767 -14.72 9.09 -4.18
N TRP A 768 -14.80 10.26 -4.79
CA TRP A 768 -15.87 11.22 -4.54
C TRP A 768 -17.24 10.62 -4.85
N ARG A 769 -17.41 9.99 -6.02
CA ARG A 769 -18.65 9.30 -6.38
C ARG A 769 -19.00 8.22 -5.36
N GLU A 770 -18.03 7.40 -4.93
CA GLU A 770 -18.26 6.33 -3.95
C GLU A 770 -18.76 6.84 -2.60
N GLY A 771 -18.38 8.07 -2.22
CA GLY A 771 -18.83 8.72 -1.00
C GLY A 771 -20.09 9.58 -1.16
N LEU A 772 -20.64 9.71 -2.38
CA LEU A 772 -21.82 10.53 -2.63
C LEU A 772 -23.09 9.76 -2.22
N GLU A 773 -23.88 10.34 -1.31
CA GLU A 773 -25.18 9.78 -0.93
C GLU A 773 -26.11 9.73 -2.15
N GLY A 774 -26.72 8.57 -2.43
CA GLY A 774 -27.47 8.32 -3.66
C GLY A 774 -26.62 8.00 -4.91
N GLY A 775 -25.29 8.07 -4.81
CA GLY A 775 -24.36 7.58 -5.83
C GLY A 775 -24.54 8.21 -7.22
N LEU A 776 -24.49 7.37 -8.27
CA LEU A 776 -24.60 7.83 -9.66
C LEU A 776 -26.00 8.38 -9.99
N ASP A 777 -27.05 7.82 -9.39
CA ASP A 777 -28.43 8.22 -9.70
C ASP A 777 -28.70 9.63 -9.21
N TYR A 778 -28.28 9.95 -7.97
CA TYR A 778 -28.32 11.33 -7.48
C TYR A 778 -27.51 12.28 -8.37
N LEU A 779 -26.33 11.86 -8.83
CA LEU A 779 -25.53 12.68 -9.75
C LEU A 779 -26.26 12.93 -11.07
N LYS A 780 -27.01 11.96 -11.60
CA LYS A 780 -27.83 12.14 -12.80
C LYS A 780 -28.99 13.12 -12.55
N GLU A 781 -29.68 13.00 -11.44
CA GLU A 781 -30.75 13.93 -11.05
C GLU A 781 -30.24 15.38 -11.00
N VAL A 782 -29.09 15.61 -10.36
CA VAL A 782 -28.52 16.96 -10.23
C VAL A 782 -28.04 17.52 -11.57
N ILE A 783 -27.38 16.71 -12.40
CA ILE A 783 -26.66 17.20 -13.58
C ILE A 783 -27.54 17.17 -14.84
N LEU A 784 -28.27 16.07 -15.06
CA LEU A 784 -29.09 15.86 -16.25
C LEU A 784 -30.50 16.45 -16.08
N GLU A 785 -31.10 16.25 -14.90
CA GLU A 785 -32.48 16.71 -14.61
C GLU A 785 -32.52 18.08 -13.92
N ASP A 786 -31.35 18.62 -13.57
CA ASP A 786 -31.20 19.90 -12.86
C ASP A 786 -32.06 20.00 -11.60
N SER A 787 -32.12 18.91 -10.81
CA SER A 787 -33.00 18.81 -9.65
C SER A 787 -32.76 19.88 -8.57
N LEU A 788 -31.57 20.50 -8.58
CA LEU A 788 -31.19 21.59 -7.67
C LEU A 788 -31.31 22.99 -8.30
N GLY A 789 -31.66 23.10 -9.59
CA GLY A 789 -31.70 24.38 -10.31
C GLY A 789 -30.34 25.09 -10.39
N LEU A 790 -29.26 24.31 -10.49
CA LEU A 790 -27.88 24.80 -10.52
C LEU A 790 -27.25 24.77 -11.91
N GLY A 791 -27.89 24.16 -12.91
CA GLY A 791 -27.34 23.89 -14.23
C GLY A 791 -26.71 25.13 -14.89
N GLU A 792 -27.51 26.19 -15.06
CA GLU A 792 -27.07 27.46 -15.67
C GLU A 792 -25.91 28.09 -14.88
N THR A 793 -26.00 28.13 -13.55
CA THR A 793 -24.94 28.68 -12.69
C THR A 793 -23.63 27.89 -12.81
N LEU A 794 -23.68 26.56 -12.91
CA LEU A 794 -22.48 25.73 -13.08
C LEU A 794 -21.85 25.96 -14.46
N GLU A 795 -22.66 26.13 -15.51
CA GLU A 795 -22.21 26.45 -16.86
C GLU A 795 -21.52 27.83 -16.92
N GLU A 796 -22.13 28.86 -16.32
CA GLU A 796 -21.54 30.21 -16.23
C GLU A 796 -20.21 30.19 -15.46
N GLN A 797 -20.13 29.43 -14.38
CA GLN A 797 -18.90 29.27 -13.60
C GLN A 797 -17.79 28.61 -14.42
N MET A 798 -18.11 27.59 -15.22
CA MET A 798 -17.15 27.00 -16.14
C MET A 798 -16.73 28.00 -17.20
N GLN A 799 -17.68 28.72 -17.81
CA GLN A 799 -17.39 29.69 -18.87
C GLN A 799 -16.46 30.81 -18.37
N GLN A 800 -16.63 31.26 -17.12
CA GLN A 800 -15.71 32.21 -16.49
C GLN A 800 -14.27 31.69 -16.44
N VAL A 801 -14.08 30.41 -16.12
CA VAL A 801 -12.74 29.78 -16.07
C VAL A 801 -12.15 29.71 -17.47
N VAL A 802 -12.94 29.31 -18.47
CA VAL A 802 -12.55 29.24 -19.88
C VAL A 802 -12.10 30.61 -20.39
N ASP A 803 -12.90 31.65 -20.18
CA ASP A 803 -12.65 33.01 -20.69
C ASP A 803 -11.41 33.66 -20.07
N ARG A 804 -11.03 33.24 -18.85
CA ARG A 804 -9.89 33.77 -18.10
C ARG A 804 -8.59 33.00 -18.29
N TYR A 805 -8.59 31.91 -19.06
CA TYR A 805 -7.38 31.11 -19.23
C TYR A 805 -6.24 31.92 -19.86
N GLU A 806 -5.08 31.90 -19.22
CA GLU A 806 -3.81 32.36 -19.78
C GLU A 806 -2.75 31.27 -19.56
N CYS A 807 -1.89 31.03 -20.56
CA CYS A 807 -0.76 30.12 -20.41
C CYS A 807 0.22 30.61 -19.32
N GLU A 808 0.39 29.83 -18.25
CA GLU A 808 1.17 30.21 -17.06
C GLU A 808 2.64 30.55 -17.39
N TRP A 809 3.28 29.80 -18.28
CA TRP A 809 4.65 30.06 -18.74
C TRP A 809 4.74 31.31 -19.64
N ALA A 810 3.80 31.49 -20.56
CA ALA A 810 3.75 32.70 -21.38
C ALA A 810 3.53 33.96 -20.51
N ASN A 811 2.73 33.86 -19.45
CA ASN A 811 2.56 34.91 -18.47
C ASN A 811 3.86 35.17 -17.67
N ALA A 812 4.52 34.12 -17.18
CA ALA A 812 5.74 34.25 -16.40
C ALA A 812 6.90 34.88 -17.19
N LEU A 813 7.08 34.50 -18.46
CA LEU A 813 8.15 35.01 -19.33
C LEU A 813 8.03 36.50 -19.64
N LYS A 814 6.83 37.08 -19.55
CA LYS A 814 6.61 38.53 -19.74
C LYS A 814 7.11 39.38 -18.57
N SER A 815 7.43 38.78 -17.41
CA SER A 815 7.79 39.51 -16.20
C SER A 815 9.15 39.09 -15.63
N PRO A 816 10.17 39.96 -15.70
CA PRO A 816 11.47 39.69 -15.07
C PRO A 816 11.38 39.41 -13.57
N GLU A 817 10.40 39.99 -12.88
CA GLU A 817 10.16 39.74 -11.44
C GLU A 817 9.72 38.30 -11.20
N LYS A 818 8.79 37.80 -12.02
CA LYS A 818 8.32 36.41 -11.97
C LYS A 818 9.44 35.43 -12.27
N LEU A 819 10.42 35.81 -13.09
CA LEU A 819 11.54 34.93 -13.45
C LEU A 819 12.61 34.79 -12.37
N LYS A 820 12.67 35.70 -11.38
CA LYS A 820 13.68 35.64 -10.29
C LYS A 820 13.63 34.34 -9.48
N ARG A 821 12.46 33.69 -9.40
CA ARG A 821 12.26 32.44 -8.64
C ARG A 821 12.90 31.21 -9.29
N PHE A 822 13.28 31.28 -10.56
CA PHE A 822 13.88 30.16 -11.28
C PHE A 822 15.41 30.13 -11.19
N ARG A 823 16.03 30.89 -10.28
CA ARG A 823 17.50 30.89 -10.11
C ARG A 823 17.93 29.81 -9.12
N SER A 824 18.89 28.97 -9.49
CA SER A 824 19.47 27.95 -8.59
C SER A 824 20.19 28.56 -7.39
N TYR A 825 20.96 29.62 -7.60
CA TYR A 825 21.64 30.36 -6.53
C TYR A 825 21.46 31.87 -6.71
N VAL A 826 21.36 32.60 -5.59
CA VAL A 826 21.23 34.07 -5.62
C VAL A 826 22.52 34.74 -6.13
N ASN A 827 23.67 34.10 -5.91
CA ASN A 827 25.01 34.67 -6.14
C ASN A 827 25.89 33.85 -7.10
N ASP A 828 25.39 32.75 -7.68
CA ASP A 828 26.16 31.84 -8.52
C ASP A 828 25.33 31.38 -9.74
N GLN A 829 25.98 31.24 -10.89
CA GLN A 829 25.36 30.82 -12.15
C GLN A 829 25.76 29.38 -12.54
N ARG A 830 26.55 28.69 -11.69
CA ARG A 830 26.96 27.31 -11.95
C ARG A 830 25.77 26.34 -11.83
N PRO A 831 25.76 25.26 -12.63
CA PRO A 831 24.88 24.11 -12.42
C PRO A 831 25.01 23.56 -11.00
N ASP A 832 23.94 22.93 -10.51
CA ASP A 832 23.97 22.28 -9.21
C ASP A 832 24.97 21.11 -9.23
N PRO A 833 26.09 21.16 -8.49
CA PRO A 833 27.13 20.14 -8.53
C PRO A 833 26.64 18.79 -7.97
N ASP A 834 25.52 18.77 -7.24
CA ASP A 834 24.95 17.54 -6.66
C ASP A 834 24.07 16.77 -7.67
N VAL A 835 23.76 17.37 -8.83
CA VAL A 835 23.00 16.71 -9.91
C VAL A 835 23.94 15.90 -10.80
N VAL A 836 24.09 14.62 -10.47
CA VAL A 836 24.87 13.67 -11.28
C VAL A 836 23.94 12.81 -12.15
N ASN A 837 24.21 12.79 -13.45
CA ASN A 837 23.51 11.97 -14.43
C ASN A 837 24.45 10.90 -15.02
N ILE A 838 23.86 9.76 -15.40
CA ILE A 838 24.53 8.64 -16.08
C ILE A 838 23.76 8.35 -17.36
N VAL A 839 24.47 7.91 -18.41
CA VAL A 839 23.85 7.48 -19.67
C VAL A 839 23.46 6.01 -19.57
N GLU A 840 22.18 5.72 -19.77
CA GLU A 840 21.64 4.37 -19.87
C GLU A 840 20.56 4.33 -20.96
N ARG A 841 20.62 3.33 -21.85
CA ARG A 841 19.71 3.22 -23.01
C ARG A 841 19.71 4.49 -23.89
N ASP A 842 20.91 4.99 -24.18
CA ASP A 842 21.17 6.17 -25.02
C ASP A 842 20.53 7.48 -24.51
N GLN A 843 20.11 7.54 -23.25
CA GLN A 843 19.55 8.74 -22.62
C GLN A 843 20.11 8.92 -21.20
N ILE A 844 19.98 10.13 -20.65
CA ILE A 844 20.39 10.37 -19.27
C ILE A 844 19.40 9.79 -18.25
N ARG A 845 19.91 9.44 -17.07
CA ARG A 845 19.12 9.23 -15.86
C ARG A 845 19.89 9.71 -14.63
N PRO A 846 19.22 9.99 -13.50
CA PRO A 846 19.90 10.26 -12.24
C PRO A 846 20.79 9.08 -11.83
N ALA A 847 21.97 9.39 -11.28
CA ALA A 847 22.83 8.39 -10.63
C ALA A 847 22.12 7.78 -9.40
N SER A 848 22.31 6.49 -9.17
CA SER A 848 21.83 5.80 -7.97
C SER A 848 22.70 6.16 -6.76
N ARG A 849 22.22 5.85 -5.54
CA ARG A 849 23.00 6.08 -4.32
C ARG A 849 24.32 5.28 -4.31
N ASP A 850 24.29 4.05 -4.82
CA ASP A 850 25.47 3.18 -4.90
C ASP A 850 26.48 3.72 -5.91
N GLU A 851 26.00 4.23 -7.06
CA GLU A 851 26.85 4.81 -8.10
C GLU A 851 27.52 6.10 -7.60
N LEU A 852 26.79 6.95 -6.87
CA LEU A 852 27.33 8.13 -6.19
C LEU A 852 28.39 7.76 -5.13
N ALA A 853 28.16 6.70 -4.36
CA ALA A 853 29.09 6.23 -3.33
C ALA A 853 30.36 5.57 -3.90
N SER A 854 30.26 4.95 -5.08
CA SER A 854 31.37 4.21 -5.70
C SER A 854 32.50 5.09 -6.25
N GLY A 855 32.27 6.40 -6.41
CA GLY A 855 33.26 7.38 -6.89
C GLY A 855 33.73 7.21 -8.34
N ASN A 856 33.37 6.11 -9.01
CA ASN A 856 33.72 5.80 -10.40
C ASN A 856 32.63 6.27 -11.37
N LEU A 857 32.28 7.55 -11.30
CA LEU A 857 31.29 8.13 -12.20
C LEU A 857 31.99 8.71 -13.43
N ILE A 858 31.74 8.14 -14.60
CA ILE A 858 32.03 8.81 -15.88
C ILE A 858 30.99 9.92 -16.02
N ILE A 859 31.33 11.11 -15.53
CA ILE A 859 30.51 12.31 -15.75
C ILE A 859 30.57 12.60 -17.24
N SER A 860 29.45 12.44 -17.94
CA SER A 860 29.35 12.90 -19.33
C SER A 860 29.32 14.42 -19.32
N ASP A 861 30.41 15.07 -19.71
CA ASP A 861 30.44 16.50 -20.02
C ASP A 861 29.45 16.77 -21.17
N GLY A 862 28.24 17.19 -20.82
CA GLY A 862 27.25 17.69 -21.76
C GLY A 862 27.56 19.15 -22.10
N GLY A 863 28.27 19.40 -23.20
CA GLY A 863 28.33 20.71 -23.85
C GLY A 863 29.74 21.22 -24.15
N ALA A 864 30.02 21.42 -25.44
CA ALA A 864 31.28 21.89 -26.01
C ALA A 864 31.93 23.06 -25.25
N ARG A 865 33.17 22.87 -24.79
CA ARG A 865 34.11 23.97 -24.52
C ARG A 865 35.13 24.02 -25.64
N GLU A 866 35.03 25.05 -26.47
CA GLU A 866 36.09 25.45 -27.38
C GLU A 866 37.42 25.60 -26.63
N ALA A 867 38.48 25.12 -27.26
CA ALA A 867 39.83 25.12 -26.75
C ALA A 867 40.31 26.54 -26.43
N VAL A 868 40.69 26.78 -25.17
CA VAL A 868 41.63 27.84 -24.81
C VAL A 868 42.78 27.21 -24.03
N ALA A 869 43.99 27.50 -24.51
CA ALA A 869 45.24 26.84 -24.20
C ALA A 869 45.69 26.94 -22.73
N GLU A 870 46.37 25.86 -22.32
CA GLU A 870 47.48 25.75 -21.35
C GLU A 870 47.66 26.87 -20.30
N HIS A 871 47.46 26.53 -19.03
CA HIS A 871 48.41 26.88 -17.96
C HIS A 871 48.36 25.86 -16.81
N GLN A 872 49.53 25.35 -16.44
CA GLN A 872 49.77 24.41 -15.34
C GLN A 872 49.39 25.00 -13.97
N PRO A 873 48.86 24.22 -13.01
CA PRO A 873 48.70 24.68 -11.64
C PRO A 873 50.02 24.46 -10.86
N GLN A 874 50.60 25.56 -10.37
CA GLN A 874 51.61 25.50 -9.31
C GLN A 874 50.94 25.23 -7.96
N SER A 875 51.59 24.37 -7.18
CA SER A 875 51.24 23.99 -5.82
C SER A 875 51.20 25.19 -4.88
N THR A 876 50.26 25.20 -3.94
CA THR A 876 50.56 25.46 -2.51
C THR A 876 49.33 25.16 -1.63
N THR A 877 49.52 24.21 -0.73
CA THR A 877 48.86 24.06 0.57
C THR A 877 48.93 25.35 1.41
N HIS A 878 47.83 25.73 2.08
CA HIS A 878 47.80 26.08 3.52
C HIS A 878 46.39 26.54 4.02
N LEU A 879 45.99 25.96 5.16
CA LEU A 879 45.22 26.50 6.32
C LEU A 879 43.84 27.14 6.05
N ALA A 880 42.72 26.51 6.43
CA ALA A 880 42.15 26.32 7.78
C ALA A 880 41.36 27.53 8.34
N THR A 881 40.10 27.22 8.71
CA THR A 881 39.28 27.74 9.83
C THR A 881 38.57 29.11 9.74
N GLU A 882 37.38 29.11 10.37
CA GLU A 882 36.52 30.22 10.86
C GLU A 882 35.43 30.76 9.90
N VAL A 883 34.18 31.04 10.31
CA VAL A 883 33.43 30.92 11.57
C VAL A 883 31.94 31.05 11.19
N ARG A 884 31.07 30.36 11.92
CA ARG A 884 29.61 30.56 11.91
C ARG A 884 29.26 31.95 12.46
N SER A 885 28.41 32.68 11.74
CA SER A 885 27.44 33.63 12.31
C SER A 885 26.19 33.61 11.45
#